data_AF-A0A0D2CLF6-F1
#
_entry.id   AF-A0A0D2CLF6-F1
#
_cell.length_a   1.000
_cell.length_b   1.000
_cell.length_c   1.000
_cell.angle_alpha   90.00
_cell.angle_beta   90.00
_cell.angle_gamma   90.00
#
_symmetry.space_group_name_H-M   'P 1'
#
loop_
_entity.id
_entity.type
_entity.pdbx_description
1 polymer ?
#
loop_
_entity_poly.entity_id
_entity_poly.type
_entity_poly.pdbx_seq_one_letter_code
_entity_poly.pdbx_strand_id
1 'polypeptide(L)'
;MHILRIAETGYCHGVQLHLTVTALDRHWEDRTSIPTSQCHWACPSDRITAIVVFPSAHDQVETKACKTPFNRDVLHALNLLPGSTMAASARADDRDEASTKHSKRAHNEAAEEPLSSDVPSTKKSKQKASKPGGDETGGLVRATHFGIELELVLVFREDQLKAVLSDHNIDADIVKRFTSNDHANLLAIDPMQPAYDVRHRYPSFALHVTADDIICNRSLHLGMFVNKVSGDRRWLRRYVMEPLLVARKCLSAAKLDSNVIGWISLDPQYPRDPTKAEIQFPKEGEDTMIRKGLVDYTEWTLTNDHTLVGALRGQMLDSLSSKGLQVDQISNWDSTGVELISPIFELEHKDDAFAQIQQYLAALNGKDVLVMESVWASTHVHVGFNFDKPEDMPILLLQHLAYILVLHEDLLSKCHPRSRCGAKPPSPQADVGDLSNEQSDFDDFDDFDPDAPLPPRSPSPTEEELEKENEKKVLDREAQYTGFGNVESNAEYLRTQVLHNITARNQPRVIRDSIFKEGGSIFDLVKLLQKPDPKDENHRYRGYMYNFANLWTLAKNETPWKPIKPTLEFRQHACTTDVNVIRHWVTLLEAIARTAERKAASTKQHSGILLDATRTYAEREASKYPSASWPFESMSEFSVRLLDLDADEGLYWQDRYERYKDDRPSKEGSGI
;
A
#
# COMPACT_ATOMS: atom_id res chain seq x y z
N MET A 1 -6.94 46.36 30.58
CA MET A 1 -6.12 47.55 30.29
C MET A 1 -5.05 47.66 31.37
N HIS A 2 -3.79 47.31 31.09
CA HIS A 2 -2.61 47.72 31.87
C HIS A 2 -1.36 47.49 31.02
N ILE A 3 -0.47 48.49 30.98
CA ILE A 3 0.83 48.47 30.28
C ILE A 3 1.89 48.76 31.34
N LEU A 4 3.05 48.09 31.30
CA LEU A 4 4.26 48.58 31.95
C LEU A 4 5.56 48.11 31.25
N ARG A 5 6.59 48.97 31.33
CA ARG A 5 7.97 48.87 30.82
C ARG A 5 8.91 49.37 31.95
N ILE A 6 10.25 49.28 31.91
CA ILE A 6 11.22 48.96 30.85
C ILE A 6 12.52 48.42 31.47
N ALA A 7 13.30 47.62 30.71
CA ALA A 7 14.74 47.38 30.91
C ALA A 7 15.15 46.60 32.20
N GLU A 8 16.37 46.07 32.38
CA GLU A 8 17.66 46.34 31.72
C GLU A 8 18.42 45.08 31.24
N THR A 9 19.42 45.34 30.37
CA THR A 9 20.32 44.37 29.74
C THR A 9 21.56 44.05 30.58
N GLY A 10 21.96 42.79 30.61
CA GLY A 10 23.32 42.36 30.99
C GLY A 10 23.90 41.39 29.95
N TYR A 11 25.01 41.76 29.30
CA TYR A 11 25.65 40.95 28.26
C TYR A 11 26.76 40.06 28.87
N CYS A 12 26.66 38.74 28.70
CA CYS A 12 27.84 37.85 28.60
C CYS A 12 27.48 36.49 27.96
N HIS A 13 27.95 36.30 26.72
CA HIS A 13 28.32 35.03 26.06
C HIS A 13 27.52 33.75 26.40
N GLY A 14 26.63 33.39 25.46
CA GLY A 14 26.60 32.03 24.91
C GLY A 14 25.84 30.94 25.67
N VAL A 15 24.51 30.90 25.49
CA VAL A 15 23.70 29.73 25.05
C VAL A 15 22.23 30.16 25.17
N GLN A 16 21.50 30.15 24.05
CA GLN A 16 20.09 30.53 24.01
C GLN A 16 19.21 29.27 24.14
N LEU A 17 18.74 28.99 25.36
CA LEU A 17 17.77 27.93 25.62
C LEU A 17 16.36 28.40 25.23
N HIS A 18 15.86 27.91 24.10
CA HIS A 18 14.45 28.07 23.74
C HIS A 18 13.59 27.07 24.54
N LEU A 19 12.89 27.59 25.55
CA LEU A 19 11.82 26.88 26.25
C LEU A 19 10.51 27.11 25.50
N THR A 20 10.03 26.09 24.79
CA THR A 20 8.69 26.10 24.18
C THR A 20 7.70 25.52 25.19
N VAL A 21 6.86 26.39 25.77
CA VAL A 21 5.76 25.98 26.64
C VAL A 21 4.52 25.79 25.78
N THR A 22 4.21 24.55 25.42
CA THR A 22 2.98 24.21 24.70
C THR A 22 1.81 24.21 25.69
N ALA A 23 0.97 25.24 25.65
CA ALA A 23 -0.28 25.24 26.38
C ALA A 23 -1.25 24.22 25.76
N LEU A 24 -1.69 23.26 26.57
CA LEU A 24 -2.73 22.29 26.21
C LEU A 24 -4.09 22.88 26.59
N ASP A 25 -4.68 23.66 25.68
CA ASP A 25 -6.07 24.10 25.84
C ASP A 25 -7.01 22.89 25.78
N ARG A 26 -7.60 22.55 26.93
CA ARG A 26 -8.76 21.67 27.01
C ARG A 26 -9.96 22.51 27.38
N HIS A 27 -10.82 22.79 26.40
CA HIS A 27 -12.17 23.24 26.69
C HIS A 27 -12.89 22.16 27.50
N TRP A 28 -13.28 22.53 28.72
CA TRP A 28 -14.13 21.73 29.59
C TRP A 28 -15.40 22.53 29.80
N GLU A 29 -16.51 22.08 29.23
CA GLU A 29 -17.80 22.76 29.39
C GLU A 29 -18.43 22.44 30.75
N ASP A 30 -19.11 23.44 31.30
CA ASP A 30 -19.78 23.38 32.60
C ASP A 30 -20.91 22.34 32.63
N ARG A 31 -20.88 21.47 33.64
CA ARG A 31 -22.10 20.82 34.17
C ARG A 31 -22.10 20.91 35.68
N THR A 32 -22.78 21.95 36.17
CA THR A 32 -23.04 22.15 37.59
C THR A 32 -24.27 21.36 38.06
N SER A 33 -24.14 20.77 39.27
CA SER A 33 -25.18 20.53 40.30
C SER A 33 -25.46 19.07 40.74
N ILE A 34 -25.92 18.95 42.00
CA ILE A 34 -26.47 17.75 42.70
C ILE A 34 -25.34 16.84 43.30
N PRO A 35 -25.44 16.33 44.56
CA PRO A 35 -24.59 16.87 45.63
C PRO A 35 -23.72 15.84 46.38
N THR A 36 -22.90 16.35 47.30
CA THR A 36 -21.98 15.59 48.15
C THR A 36 -22.65 14.62 49.13
N SER A 37 -22.30 13.33 49.05
CA SER A 37 -22.29 12.43 50.21
C SER A 37 -21.13 11.41 50.15
N GLN A 38 -20.31 11.45 51.21
CA GLN A 38 -19.40 10.43 51.74
C GLN A 38 -18.82 9.34 50.80
N CYS A 39 -17.51 9.45 50.52
CA CYS A 39 -16.63 8.28 50.37
C CYS A 39 -15.25 8.57 50.99
N HIS A 40 -14.92 7.84 52.06
CA HIS A 40 -13.55 7.75 52.58
C HIS A 40 -12.76 6.74 51.74
N TRP A 41 -11.64 7.12 51.13
CA TRP A 41 -10.50 6.23 50.89
C TRP A 41 -9.18 7.02 50.97
N ALA A 42 -8.09 6.32 51.31
CA ALA A 42 -6.88 6.92 51.85
C ALA A 42 -5.89 7.44 50.78
N CYS A 43 -5.19 8.51 51.12
CA CYS A 43 -3.98 8.97 50.42
C CYS A 43 -2.73 8.25 50.98
N PRO A 44 -1.74 7.95 50.13
CA PRO A 44 -0.35 8.16 50.56
C PRO A 44 0.53 8.86 49.51
N SER A 45 0.99 10.05 49.88
CA SER A 45 2.35 10.61 49.67
C SER A 45 3.00 10.60 48.28
N ASP A 46 2.98 11.77 47.65
CA ASP A 46 4.16 12.52 47.16
C ASP A 46 5.49 11.76 46.99
N ARG A 47 5.90 11.56 45.73
CA ARG A 47 7.32 11.65 45.29
C ARG A 47 7.43 12.20 43.87
N ILE A 48 7.72 13.50 43.74
CA ILE A 48 8.27 14.05 42.50
C ILE A 48 9.76 13.72 42.46
N THR A 49 10.18 12.88 41.51
CA THR A 49 11.60 12.59 41.26
C THR A 49 12.12 13.51 40.15
N ALA A 50 12.82 14.58 40.54
CA ALA A 50 13.58 15.39 39.59
C ALA A 50 14.87 14.66 39.20
N ILE A 51 14.98 14.26 37.93
CA ILE A 51 16.22 13.68 37.38
C ILE A 51 17.11 14.83 36.89
N VAL A 52 18.11 15.19 37.68
CA VAL A 52 19.16 16.13 37.28
C VAL A 52 20.30 15.33 36.63
N VAL A 53 20.48 15.47 35.32
CA VAL A 53 21.60 14.87 34.60
C VAL A 53 22.76 15.86 34.55
N PHE A 54 23.88 15.50 35.18
CA PHE A 54 25.14 16.23 35.03
C PHE A 54 25.94 15.70 33.83
N PRO A 55 26.57 16.56 33.01
CA PRO A 55 27.50 16.11 31.98
C PRO A 55 28.84 15.71 32.63
N SER A 56 29.19 14.43 32.53
CA SER A 56 30.56 13.96 32.78
C SER A 56 31.41 14.17 31.54
N ALA A 57 32.60 14.74 31.72
CA ALA A 57 33.57 14.97 30.65
C ALA A 57 34.61 13.84 30.58
N HIS A 58 35.07 13.57 29.36
CA HIS A 58 36.25 12.80 28.98
C HIS A 58 36.41 11.37 29.53
N ASP A 59 36.45 10.40 28.59
CA ASP A 59 37.70 9.65 28.42
C ASP A 59 37.93 9.27 26.95
N GLN A 60 39.19 9.16 26.54
CA GLN A 60 39.58 8.71 25.20
C GLN A 60 39.75 7.19 25.18
N VAL A 61 39.14 6.50 24.21
CA VAL A 61 39.47 5.10 23.91
C VAL A 61 39.62 4.91 22.40
N GLU A 62 40.79 4.43 21.99
CA GLU A 62 41.12 4.09 20.61
C GLU A 62 40.23 2.95 20.08
N THR A 63 39.53 3.17 18.97
CA THR A 63 38.82 2.10 18.26
C THR A 63 39.77 1.25 17.43
N LYS A 64 40.34 0.20 18.05
CA LYS A 64 41.03 -0.86 17.31
C LYS A 64 40.04 -1.62 16.42
N ALA A 65 40.24 -1.51 15.10
CA ALA A 65 39.44 -2.23 14.12
C ALA A 65 39.69 -3.76 14.22
N CYS A 66 38.66 -4.49 14.65
CA CYS A 66 38.68 -5.95 14.60
C CYS A 66 38.35 -6.41 13.17
N LYS A 67 39.37 -6.84 12.42
CA LYS A 67 39.19 -7.60 11.18
C LYS A 67 39.16 -9.10 11.51
N THR A 68 38.01 -9.72 11.37
CA THR A 68 37.88 -11.19 11.28
C THR A 68 37.31 -11.57 9.91
N PRO A 69 37.96 -12.46 9.15
CA PRO A 69 37.46 -12.89 7.86
C PRO A 69 36.35 -13.94 8.03
N PHE A 70 35.23 -13.77 7.33
CA PHE A 70 34.22 -14.81 7.20
C PHE A 70 34.77 -15.92 6.31
N ASN A 71 34.89 -17.13 6.86
CA ASN A 71 35.41 -18.29 6.13
C ASN A 71 34.25 -19.05 5.49
N ARG A 72 34.20 -19.08 4.15
CA ARG A 72 33.31 -19.97 3.39
C ARG A 72 33.99 -21.34 3.32
N ASP A 73 33.33 -22.38 3.84
CA ASP A 73 33.36 -23.78 3.35
C ASP A 73 32.83 -24.75 4.42
N VAL A 74 31.57 -25.21 4.29
CA VAL A 74 31.15 -26.61 4.53
C VAL A 74 29.84 -26.81 3.76
N LEU A 75 29.85 -27.62 2.69
CA LEU A 75 28.63 -28.14 2.08
C LEU A 75 28.93 -29.50 1.42
N HIS A 76 28.71 -30.60 2.15
CA HIS A 76 28.35 -31.93 1.65
C HIS A 76 28.40 -32.95 2.80
N ALA A 77 27.27 -33.61 3.09
CA ALA A 77 27.16 -35.07 3.28
C ALA A 77 25.80 -35.46 3.88
N LEU A 78 24.84 -35.90 3.05
CA LEU A 78 23.82 -36.86 3.47
C LEU A 78 23.57 -37.84 2.31
N ASN A 79 23.93 -39.11 2.54
CA ASN A 79 23.56 -40.24 1.71
C ASN A 79 22.50 -41.06 2.45
N LEU A 80 21.35 -41.24 1.79
CA LEU A 80 20.49 -42.43 1.72
C LEU A 80 20.66 -43.54 2.78
N LEU A 81 19.53 -43.96 3.38
CA LEU A 81 18.96 -45.31 3.22
C LEU A 81 17.46 -45.33 3.64
N PRO A 82 16.62 -46.30 3.20
CA PRO A 82 15.15 -46.21 3.29
C PRO A 82 14.46 -47.25 4.20
N GLY A 83 13.19 -46.98 4.54
CA GLY A 83 12.22 -47.89 5.18
C GLY A 83 11.07 -47.08 5.80
N SER A 84 9.79 -47.51 5.84
CA SER A 84 9.19 -48.78 5.42
C SER A 84 7.74 -48.59 4.94
N THR A 85 7.21 -49.60 4.24
CA THR A 85 5.82 -49.68 3.75
C THR A 85 4.79 -49.94 4.85
N MET A 86 3.61 -49.33 4.75
CA MET A 86 2.35 -49.87 5.28
C MET A 86 1.25 -49.70 4.23
N ALA A 87 0.37 -50.70 4.09
CA ALA A 87 -0.65 -50.76 3.05
C ALA A 87 -2.04 -51.05 3.64
N ALA A 88 -3.06 -50.38 3.11
CA ALA A 88 -4.47 -50.77 3.13
C ALA A 88 -5.15 -50.02 1.97
N SER A 89 -5.59 -50.65 0.87
CA SER A 89 -6.61 -51.71 0.72
C SER A 89 -8.06 -51.18 0.71
N ALA A 90 -8.47 -50.78 -0.50
CA ALA A 90 -9.78 -51.01 -1.12
C ALA A 90 -11.09 -50.63 -0.39
N ARG A 91 -11.91 -49.84 -1.10
CA ARG A 91 -13.19 -50.34 -1.64
C ARG A 91 -13.55 -49.59 -2.93
N ALA A 92 -14.19 -50.31 -3.84
CA ALA A 92 -14.82 -49.77 -5.04
C ALA A 92 -16.34 -49.68 -4.79
N ASP A 93 -17.02 -48.83 -5.55
CA ASP A 93 -18.41 -49.03 -5.93
C ASP A 93 -18.63 -48.39 -7.31
N ASP A 94 -19.29 -49.13 -8.21
CA ASP A 94 -19.65 -48.71 -9.57
C ASP A 94 -20.88 -47.77 -9.58
N ARG A 95 -21.01 -46.94 -10.64
CA ARG A 95 -22.18 -46.97 -11.57
C ARG A 95 -22.17 -45.89 -12.66
N ASP A 96 -22.20 -46.39 -13.89
CA ASP A 96 -23.13 -46.09 -15.00
C ASP A 96 -23.33 -44.64 -15.55
N GLU A 97 -22.72 -44.44 -16.72
CA GLU A 97 -23.31 -43.98 -18.00
C GLU A 97 -24.53 -43.03 -18.07
N ALA A 98 -24.31 -41.87 -18.70
CA ALA A 98 -25.05 -41.39 -19.89
C ALA A 98 -24.28 -40.20 -20.54
N SER A 99 -23.55 -40.35 -21.65
CA SER A 99 -24.03 -40.39 -23.05
C SER A 99 -24.86 -39.18 -23.53
N THR A 100 -24.19 -38.18 -24.12
CA THR A 100 -24.74 -37.41 -25.26
C THR A 100 -23.69 -37.05 -26.31
N LYS A 101 -24.02 -37.36 -27.57
CA LYS A 101 -23.37 -36.93 -28.82
C LYS A 101 -23.77 -35.46 -29.10
N HIS A 102 -23.20 -34.64 -29.98
CA HIS A 102 -22.32 -34.75 -31.16
C HIS A 102 -21.49 -33.43 -31.25
N SER A 103 -20.32 -33.38 -31.89
CA SER A 103 -20.23 -32.92 -33.30
C SER A 103 -18.86 -33.19 -33.91
N LYS A 104 -18.82 -33.46 -35.23
CA LYS A 104 -17.60 -33.76 -36.00
C LYS A 104 -17.16 -32.55 -36.81
N ARG A 105 -15.85 -32.32 -36.90
CA ARG A 105 -15.22 -31.80 -38.12
C ARG A 105 -13.85 -32.46 -38.32
N ALA A 106 -13.45 -32.66 -39.56
CA ALA A 106 -12.41 -33.60 -39.97
C ALA A 106 -11.31 -32.93 -40.83
N HIS A 107 -10.32 -33.74 -41.20
CA HIS A 107 -9.11 -33.46 -42.01
C HIS A 107 -7.90 -32.90 -41.21
N ASN A 108 -6.66 -33.38 -41.42
CA ASN A 108 -6.19 -34.44 -42.34
C ASN A 108 -4.89 -35.12 -41.83
N GLU A 109 -4.58 -36.29 -42.41
CA GLU A 109 -3.43 -37.15 -42.09
C GLU A 109 -2.15 -36.80 -42.89
N ALA A 110 -0.98 -37.03 -42.27
CA ALA A 110 0.27 -37.57 -42.86
C ALA A 110 1.24 -37.83 -41.66
N ALA A 111 1.71 -39.05 -41.35
CA ALA A 111 2.68 -39.88 -42.10
C ALA A 111 4.06 -39.19 -42.23
N GLU A 112 5.23 -39.74 -41.86
CA GLU A 112 5.63 -41.08 -41.34
C GLU A 112 7.00 -40.92 -40.62
N GLU A 113 7.39 -41.82 -39.70
CA GLU A 113 8.81 -41.97 -39.29
C GLU A 113 9.58 -42.83 -40.32
N PRO A 114 10.93 -42.77 -40.37
CA PRO A 114 11.66 -43.79 -39.61
C PRO A 114 13.03 -43.39 -38.99
N LEU A 115 13.35 -44.17 -37.96
CA LEU A 115 14.60 -44.36 -37.19
C LEU A 115 15.98 -44.30 -37.92
N SER A 116 16.99 -43.99 -37.09
CA SER A 116 18.38 -44.53 -37.08
C SER A 116 19.50 -43.85 -37.91
N SER A 117 20.54 -43.35 -37.22
CA SER A 117 21.89 -43.98 -37.24
C SER A 117 22.93 -43.24 -36.37
N ASP A 118 23.92 -43.99 -35.89
CA ASP A 118 25.03 -43.61 -35.01
C ASP A 118 25.98 -42.50 -35.52
N VAL A 119 26.46 -41.63 -34.61
CA VAL A 119 27.70 -40.82 -34.78
C VAL A 119 28.49 -40.75 -33.45
N PRO A 120 29.84 -40.78 -33.44
CA PRO A 120 30.60 -41.23 -32.26
C PRO A 120 30.95 -40.18 -31.19
N SER A 121 31.06 -40.66 -29.96
CA SER A 121 31.66 -39.97 -28.80
C SER A 121 33.14 -39.61 -29.04
N THR A 122 33.43 -38.30 -29.18
CA THR A 122 34.80 -37.76 -29.19
C THR A 122 35.17 -37.17 -27.82
N LYS A 123 36.17 -37.77 -27.15
CA LYS A 123 36.74 -37.27 -25.90
C LYS A 123 37.42 -35.90 -26.14
N LYS A 124 36.81 -34.81 -25.68
CA LYS A 124 37.50 -33.50 -25.59
C LYS A 124 38.31 -33.40 -24.30
N SER A 125 39.58 -33.01 -24.45
CA SER A 125 40.52 -32.80 -23.35
C SER A 125 40.16 -31.57 -22.52
N LYS A 126 40.38 -31.65 -21.20
CA LYS A 126 40.33 -30.48 -20.30
C LYS A 126 41.48 -29.51 -20.64
N GLN A 127 41.26 -28.57 -21.55
CA GLN A 127 42.06 -27.35 -21.60
C GLN A 127 41.57 -26.40 -20.51
N LYS A 128 42.49 -26.05 -19.62
CA LYS A 128 42.25 -25.17 -18.48
C LYS A 128 42.23 -23.72 -19.00
N ALA A 129 41.06 -23.24 -19.41
CA ALA A 129 40.89 -21.88 -19.90
C ALA A 129 41.32 -20.88 -18.82
N SER A 130 42.41 -20.16 -19.07
CA SER A 130 42.76 -18.95 -18.34
C SER A 130 41.62 -17.95 -18.51
N LYS A 131 41.02 -17.50 -17.41
CA LYS A 131 40.04 -16.41 -17.45
C LYS A 131 40.66 -15.23 -18.22
N PRO A 132 40.08 -14.75 -19.34
CA PRO A 132 40.46 -13.46 -19.87
C PRO A 132 40.18 -12.43 -18.78
N GLY A 133 41.06 -11.43 -18.64
CA GLY A 133 40.81 -10.32 -17.73
C GLY A 133 39.48 -9.68 -18.12
N GLY A 134 38.51 -9.72 -17.21
CA GLY A 134 37.23 -9.06 -17.42
C GLY A 134 37.49 -7.57 -17.48
N ASP A 135 37.29 -6.98 -18.64
CA ASP A 135 37.16 -5.54 -18.78
C ASP A 135 36.03 -5.12 -17.83
N GLU A 136 36.29 -4.19 -16.92
CA GLU A 136 35.29 -3.68 -15.98
C GLU A 136 34.34 -2.71 -16.70
N THR A 137 33.68 -3.21 -17.75
CA THR A 137 32.50 -2.57 -18.32
C THR A 137 31.39 -2.66 -17.28
N GLY A 138 31.38 -1.70 -16.34
CA GLY A 138 30.35 -1.56 -15.33
C GLY A 138 28.99 -1.67 -16.00
N GLY A 139 28.24 -2.71 -15.64
CA GLY A 139 27.04 -3.12 -16.34
C GLY A 139 26.07 -1.95 -16.47
N LEU A 140 25.46 -1.79 -17.65
CA LEU A 140 24.47 -0.73 -17.84
C LEU A 140 23.31 -0.95 -16.88
N VAL A 141 23.13 -0.03 -15.93
CA VAL A 141 22.03 -0.09 -14.98
C VAL A 141 20.71 0.08 -15.72
N ARG A 142 19.79 -0.86 -15.49
CA ARG A 142 18.51 -1.04 -16.18
C ARG A 142 17.48 -1.61 -15.20
N ALA A 143 16.19 -1.42 -15.51
CA ALA A 143 15.13 -2.19 -14.86
C ALA A 143 15.31 -3.68 -15.23
N THR A 144 15.26 -4.54 -14.24
CA THR A 144 15.42 -6.00 -14.43
C THR A 144 14.34 -6.80 -13.73
N HIS A 145 13.72 -6.22 -12.71
CA HIS A 145 12.78 -6.92 -11.85
C HIS A 145 11.49 -6.12 -11.66
N PHE A 146 10.44 -6.80 -11.21
CA PHE A 146 9.27 -6.17 -10.64
C PHE A 146 8.73 -6.95 -9.44
N GLY A 147 7.99 -6.26 -8.58
CA GLY A 147 7.15 -6.87 -7.54
C GLY A 147 5.77 -6.24 -7.57
N ILE A 148 4.76 -6.96 -7.08
CA ILE A 148 3.38 -6.49 -7.03
C ILE A 148 2.87 -6.60 -5.59
N GLU A 149 2.15 -5.58 -5.15
CA GLU A 149 1.39 -5.57 -3.91
C GLU A 149 -0.09 -5.37 -4.26
N LEU A 150 -0.89 -6.38 -3.93
CA LEU A 150 -2.31 -6.45 -4.22
C LEU A 150 -3.07 -6.15 -2.92
N GLU A 151 -3.50 -4.91 -2.76
CA GLU A 151 -4.51 -4.53 -1.78
C GLU A 151 -5.86 -5.12 -2.24
N LEU A 152 -6.52 -5.92 -1.40
CA LEU A 152 -7.74 -6.65 -1.72
C LEU A 152 -8.73 -6.60 -0.54
N VAL A 153 -10.02 -6.81 -0.80
CA VAL A 153 -10.98 -7.14 0.26
C VAL A 153 -11.20 -8.64 0.28
N LEU A 154 -10.75 -9.32 1.34
CA LEU A 154 -11.03 -10.73 1.58
C LEU A 154 -12.41 -10.88 2.22
N VAL A 155 -13.31 -11.59 1.54
CA VAL A 155 -14.64 -11.95 2.02
C VAL A 155 -14.66 -13.43 2.39
N PHE A 156 -15.12 -13.77 3.59
CA PHE A 156 -15.04 -15.13 4.12
C PHE A 156 -16.24 -15.50 4.97
N ARG A 157 -16.52 -16.81 5.07
CA ARG A 157 -17.56 -17.35 5.93
C ARG A 157 -17.10 -17.48 7.39
N GLU A 158 -18.03 -17.31 8.31
CA GLU A 158 -17.84 -17.47 9.75
C GLU A 158 -17.30 -18.86 10.15
N ASP A 159 -17.60 -19.92 9.39
CA ASP A 159 -17.07 -21.25 9.67
C ASP A 159 -15.57 -21.36 9.34
N GLN A 160 -15.07 -20.64 8.34
CA GLN A 160 -13.63 -20.54 8.06
C GLN A 160 -12.92 -19.80 9.18
N LEU A 161 -13.49 -18.69 9.66
CA LEU A 161 -12.94 -17.95 10.81
C LEU A 161 -12.95 -18.81 12.08
N LYS A 162 -14.06 -19.51 12.40
CA LYS A 162 -14.12 -20.44 13.54
C LYS A 162 -13.10 -21.56 13.43
N ALA A 163 -12.87 -22.09 12.23
CA ALA A 163 -11.85 -23.11 12.01
C ALA A 163 -10.45 -22.54 12.34
N VAL A 164 -10.11 -21.34 11.85
CA VAL A 164 -8.85 -20.66 12.19
C VAL A 164 -8.72 -20.39 13.69
N LEU A 165 -9.76 -19.87 14.36
CA LEU A 165 -9.74 -19.64 15.80
C LEU A 165 -9.47 -20.95 16.57
N SER A 166 -10.09 -22.06 16.15
CA SER A 166 -9.88 -23.38 16.74
C SER A 166 -8.47 -23.95 16.46
N ASP A 167 -8.07 -23.98 15.18
CA ASP A 167 -6.81 -24.57 14.72
C ASP A 167 -5.60 -23.90 15.42
N HIS A 168 -5.65 -22.57 15.56
CA HIS A 168 -4.59 -21.77 16.18
C HIS A 168 -4.79 -21.51 17.69
N ASN A 169 -5.81 -22.13 18.32
CA ASN A 169 -6.11 -22.00 19.76
C ASN A 169 -6.33 -20.54 20.23
N ILE A 170 -7.04 -19.74 19.43
CA ILE A 170 -7.37 -18.34 19.74
C ILE A 170 -8.68 -18.32 20.53
N ASP A 171 -8.62 -17.97 21.81
CA ASP A 171 -9.79 -17.91 22.69
C ASP A 171 -10.61 -16.63 22.46
N ALA A 172 -11.54 -16.72 21.50
CA ALA A 172 -12.37 -15.59 21.05
C ALA A 172 -13.81 -16.00 20.72
N ASP A 173 -14.78 -15.17 21.11
CA ASP A 173 -16.12 -15.18 20.53
C ASP A 173 -16.20 -14.22 19.33
N ILE A 174 -16.91 -14.64 18.28
CA ILE A 174 -17.24 -13.77 17.14
C ILE A 174 -18.45 -12.90 17.50
N VAL A 175 -18.24 -11.58 17.56
CA VAL A 175 -19.28 -10.59 17.84
C VAL A 175 -19.72 -9.91 16.55
N LYS A 176 -21.01 -10.07 16.23
CA LYS A 176 -21.66 -9.48 15.03
C LYS A 176 -22.56 -8.28 15.34
N ARG A 177 -22.80 -7.97 16.62
CA ARG A 177 -23.71 -6.89 17.07
C ARG A 177 -22.96 -5.92 17.97
N PHE A 178 -23.11 -4.65 17.66
CA PHE A 178 -22.31 -3.57 18.24
C PHE A 178 -23.22 -2.45 18.72
N THR A 179 -22.92 -1.89 19.89
CA THR A 179 -23.50 -0.59 20.26
C THR A 179 -22.89 0.52 19.40
N SER A 180 -23.51 1.71 19.34
CA SER A 180 -22.92 2.87 18.65
C SER A 180 -21.54 3.23 19.21
N ASN A 181 -21.33 3.03 20.52
CA ASN A 181 -20.03 3.19 21.17
C ASN A 181 -19.03 2.09 20.76
N ASP A 182 -19.46 0.83 20.64
CA ASP A 182 -18.58 -0.24 20.13
C ASP A 182 -18.13 0.06 18.69
N HIS A 183 -19.07 0.49 17.83
CA HIS A 183 -18.77 0.93 16.46
C HIS A 183 -17.74 2.07 16.42
N ALA A 184 -17.95 3.14 17.19
CA ALA A 184 -17.05 4.29 17.23
C ALA A 184 -15.64 3.93 17.74
N ASN A 185 -15.54 3.18 18.83
CA ASN A 185 -14.24 2.77 19.39
C ASN A 185 -13.53 1.73 18.51
N LEU A 186 -14.26 0.83 17.84
CA LEU A 186 -13.66 -0.03 16.82
C LEU A 186 -13.15 0.82 15.65
N LEU A 187 -13.92 1.80 15.16
CA LEU A 187 -13.54 2.66 14.03
C LEU A 187 -12.34 3.58 14.31
N ALA A 188 -12.11 3.98 15.56
CA ALA A 188 -11.03 4.90 15.95
C ALA A 188 -9.60 4.38 15.65
N ILE A 189 -9.05 4.78 14.50
CA ILE A 189 -7.64 4.65 14.11
C ILE A 189 -6.99 6.06 14.03
N ASP A 190 -5.66 6.13 13.80
CA ASP A 190 -4.93 7.33 13.34
C ASP A 190 -5.81 8.20 12.41
N PRO A 191 -6.06 9.49 12.75
CA PRO A 191 -7.04 10.38 12.11
C PRO A 191 -6.61 10.87 10.70
N MET A 192 -6.06 9.98 9.88
CA MET A 192 -5.52 10.26 8.56
C MET A 192 -6.04 9.32 7.47
N GLN A 193 -7.11 8.57 7.73
CA GLN A 193 -7.65 7.57 6.81
C GLN A 193 -9.08 7.91 6.32
N PRO A 194 -9.22 8.48 5.11
CA PRO A 194 -10.51 8.92 4.57
C PRO A 194 -11.58 7.82 4.52
N ALA A 195 -11.17 6.56 4.41
CA ALA A 195 -12.06 5.40 4.40
C ALA A 195 -12.79 5.17 5.74
N TYR A 196 -12.19 5.59 6.87
CA TYR A 196 -12.81 5.52 8.19
C TYR A 196 -13.56 6.81 8.54
N ASP A 197 -13.05 7.98 8.12
CA ASP A 197 -13.67 9.29 8.38
C ASP A 197 -15.12 9.38 7.88
N VAL A 198 -15.47 8.65 6.82
CA VAL A 198 -16.81 8.61 6.23
C VAL A 198 -17.72 7.51 6.80
N ARG A 199 -17.20 6.63 7.68
CA ARG A 199 -17.93 5.48 8.21
C ARG A 199 -18.37 5.73 9.65
N HIS A 200 -19.67 5.51 9.92
CA HIS A 200 -20.23 5.58 11.28
C HIS A 200 -20.45 4.19 11.92
N ARG A 201 -20.36 3.12 11.13
CA ARG A 201 -20.43 1.72 11.59
C ARG A 201 -19.18 0.97 11.17
N TYR A 202 -18.61 0.19 12.09
CA TYR A 202 -17.57 -0.79 11.79
C TYR A 202 -18.18 -1.88 10.90
N PRO A 203 -17.62 -2.17 9.71
CA PRO A 203 -18.28 -2.96 8.66
C PRO A 203 -18.09 -4.47 8.81
N SER A 204 -17.39 -4.91 9.85
CA SER A 204 -16.84 -6.26 9.99
C SER A 204 -17.25 -6.88 11.33
N PHE A 205 -17.16 -8.20 11.50
CA PHE A 205 -17.25 -8.79 12.84
C PHE A 205 -16.01 -8.42 13.66
N ALA A 206 -16.13 -8.53 14.98
CA ALA A 206 -15.04 -8.33 15.92
C ALA A 206 -14.86 -9.57 16.79
N LEU A 207 -13.72 -9.65 17.47
CA LEU A 207 -13.39 -10.74 18.38
C LEU A 207 -13.49 -10.24 19.81
N HIS A 208 -14.30 -10.92 20.62
CA HIS A 208 -14.33 -10.72 22.07
C HIS A 208 -13.37 -11.73 22.71
N VAL A 209 -12.29 -11.21 23.31
CA VAL A 209 -11.11 -12.00 23.70
C VAL A 209 -10.79 -11.86 25.19
N THR A 210 -10.04 -12.84 25.69
CA THR A 210 -9.58 -12.93 27.08
C THR A 210 -8.57 -11.83 27.43
N ALA A 211 -8.31 -11.65 28.72
CA ALA A 211 -7.39 -10.62 29.22
C ALA A 211 -5.92 -10.83 28.80
N ASP A 212 -5.56 -12.08 28.47
CA ASP A 212 -4.23 -12.55 28.12
C ASP A 212 -3.98 -12.67 26.62
N ASP A 213 -4.95 -12.33 25.77
CA ASP A 213 -4.77 -12.20 24.31
C ASP A 213 -3.51 -11.40 23.99
N ILE A 214 -2.63 -12.00 23.19
CA ILE A 214 -1.28 -11.48 22.90
C ILE A 214 -1.28 -10.13 22.18
N ILE A 215 -2.33 -9.83 21.42
CA ILE A 215 -2.52 -8.53 20.76
C ILE A 215 -2.84 -7.46 21.79
N CYS A 216 -3.78 -7.76 22.69
CA CYS A 216 -4.21 -6.84 23.74
C CYS A 216 -3.09 -6.59 24.75
N ASN A 217 -2.43 -7.64 25.23
CA ASN A 217 -1.44 -7.59 26.31
C ASN A 217 -0.16 -6.83 25.94
N ARG A 218 0.30 -6.92 24.68
CA ARG A 218 1.55 -6.28 24.22
C ARG A 218 1.41 -4.83 23.75
N SER A 219 0.26 -4.18 23.98
CA SER A 219 -0.04 -2.82 23.48
C SER A 219 0.18 -2.65 21.97
N LEU A 220 -0.04 -3.72 21.19
CA LEU A 220 0.04 -3.69 19.72
C LEU A 220 -1.21 -3.07 19.08
N HIS A 221 -2.22 -2.78 19.89
CA HIS A 221 -3.42 -2.08 19.49
C HIS A 221 -3.14 -0.59 19.25
N LEU A 222 -3.30 -0.12 18.01
CA LEU A 222 -3.31 1.31 17.69
C LEU A 222 -4.70 1.92 18.04
N GLY A 223 -5.14 1.76 19.28
CA GLY A 223 -6.49 2.15 19.76
C GLY A 223 -7.64 1.18 19.43
N MET A 224 -7.35 0.08 18.72
CA MET A 224 -8.33 -0.80 18.05
C MET A 224 -9.18 -1.74 18.95
N PHE A 225 -9.59 -1.32 20.16
CA PHE A 225 -10.34 -2.19 21.08
C PHE A 225 -11.27 -1.44 22.03
N VAL A 226 -12.30 -2.15 22.53
CA VAL A 226 -13.27 -1.67 23.51
C VAL A 226 -13.12 -2.46 24.81
N ASN A 227 -13.12 -1.77 25.95
CA ASN A 227 -13.32 -2.37 27.27
C ASN A 227 -14.74 -2.96 27.34
N LYS A 228 -14.87 -4.29 27.25
CA LYS A 228 -16.16 -4.98 27.29
C LYS A 228 -16.02 -6.27 28.07
N VAL A 229 -16.48 -6.28 29.32
CA VAL A 229 -16.35 -7.45 30.21
C VAL A 229 -17.62 -8.30 30.12
N SER A 230 -17.47 -9.58 29.75
CA SER A 230 -18.51 -10.59 29.85
C SER A 230 -17.85 -11.94 30.09
N GLY A 231 -18.08 -12.52 31.27
CA GLY A 231 -17.33 -13.69 31.74
C GLY A 231 -15.87 -13.36 32.05
N ASP A 232 -14.96 -14.19 31.54
CA ASP A 232 -13.50 -14.02 31.57
C ASP A 232 -12.96 -13.10 30.47
N ARG A 233 -13.71 -12.94 29.36
CA ARG A 233 -13.38 -12.07 28.23
C ARG A 233 -13.59 -10.59 28.55
N ARG A 234 -12.63 -9.75 28.16
CA ARG A 234 -12.52 -8.33 28.57
C ARG A 234 -12.40 -7.33 27.43
N TRP A 235 -11.98 -7.78 26.25
CA TRP A 235 -11.59 -6.90 25.16
C TRP A 235 -12.38 -7.25 23.90
N LEU A 236 -13.05 -6.26 23.32
CA LEU A 236 -13.62 -6.40 21.98
C LEU A 236 -12.64 -5.76 21.00
N ARG A 237 -11.99 -6.53 20.14
CA ARG A 237 -10.97 -6.05 19.19
C ARG A 237 -11.29 -6.38 17.74
N ARG A 238 -10.68 -5.64 16.83
CA ARG A 238 -10.64 -5.99 15.40
C ARG A 238 -9.80 -7.25 15.14
N TYR A 239 -9.90 -7.76 13.91
CA TYR A 239 -8.94 -8.70 13.36
C TYR A 239 -7.52 -8.14 13.28
N VAL A 240 -6.55 -9.06 13.33
CA VAL A 240 -5.14 -8.80 13.05
C VAL A 240 -4.60 -9.87 12.10
N MET A 241 -4.67 -11.13 12.53
CA MET A 241 -4.08 -12.29 11.87
C MET A 241 -5.13 -13.20 11.24
N GLU A 242 -6.33 -13.20 11.80
CA GLU A 242 -7.30 -14.27 11.63
C GLU A 242 -7.79 -14.39 10.17
N PRO A 243 -8.10 -13.29 9.45
CA PRO A 243 -8.43 -13.36 8.02
C PRO A 243 -7.22 -13.71 7.14
N LEU A 244 -5.99 -13.32 7.54
CA LEU A 244 -4.78 -13.72 6.81
C LEU A 244 -4.55 -15.23 6.92
N LEU A 245 -4.84 -15.82 8.09
CA LEU A 245 -4.80 -17.26 8.31
C LEU A 245 -5.91 -18.00 7.53
N VAL A 246 -7.10 -17.39 7.37
CA VAL A 246 -8.14 -17.90 6.45
C VAL A 246 -7.61 -17.92 5.00
N ALA A 247 -7.01 -16.82 4.53
CA ALA A 247 -6.40 -16.77 3.20
C ALA A 247 -5.26 -17.80 3.04
N ARG A 248 -4.35 -17.90 4.02
CA ARG A 248 -3.27 -18.91 4.04
C ARG A 248 -3.83 -20.32 3.93
N LYS A 249 -4.89 -20.65 4.65
CA LYS A 249 -5.54 -21.98 4.61
C LYS A 249 -6.06 -22.31 3.20
N CYS A 250 -6.59 -21.34 2.47
CA CYS A 250 -6.98 -21.49 1.07
C CYS A 250 -5.77 -21.70 0.14
N LEU A 251 -4.70 -20.92 0.31
CA LEU A 251 -3.46 -21.07 -0.46
C LEU A 251 -2.80 -22.44 -0.23
N SER A 252 -2.66 -22.86 1.04
CA SER A 252 -2.12 -24.18 1.38
C SER A 252 -2.96 -25.34 0.86
N ALA A 253 -4.29 -25.21 0.82
CA ALA A 253 -5.17 -26.20 0.18
C ALA A 253 -4.93 -26.31 -1.34
N ALA A 254 -4.53 -25.22 -1.99
CA ALA A 254 -4.09 -25.18 -3.38
C ALA A 254 -2.61 -25.57 -3.59
N LYS A 255 -1.87 -25.90 -2.51
CA LYS A 255 -0.41 -26.14 -2.49
C LYS A 255 0.41 -24.91 -2.90
N LEU A 256 -0.04 -23.74 -2.50
CA LEU A 256 0.64 -22.46 -2.65
C LEU A 256 1.13 -22.01 -1.27
N ASP A 257 2.43 -21.76 -1.14
CA ASP A 257 3.05 -21.35 0.12
C ASP A 257 2.98 -19.83 0.29
N SER A 258 2.80 -19.37 1.53
CA SER A 258 2.77 -17.93 1.83
C SER A 258 3.14 -17.67 3.29
N ASN A 259 3.99 -16.66 3.50
CA ASN A 259 4.18 -16.04 4.81
C ASN A 259 2.92 -15.27 5.23
N VAL A 260 2.68 -15.16 6.54
CA VAL A 260 1.60 -14.37 7.13
C VAL A 260 2.18 -13.43 8.18
N ILE A 261 2.01 -12.12 7.97
CA ILE A 261 2.56 -11.08 8.84
C ILE A 261 1.46 -10.09 9.20
N GLY A 262 1.05 -10.03 10.47
CA GLY A 262 -0.03 -9.14 10.91
C GLY A 262 0.32 -7.66 10.70
N TRP A 263 1.52 -7.25 11.11
CA TRP A 263 1.99 -5.88 10.95
C TRP A 263 3.43 -5.79 10.48
N ILE A 264 3.64 -5.07 9.37
CA ILE A 264 4.96 -4.67 8.88
C ILE A 264 5.33 -3.34 9.51
N SER A 265 5.77 -3.38 10.77
CA SER A 265 6.16 -2.19 11.54
C SER A 265 7.33 -2.46 12.48
N LEU A 266 8.13 -1.42 12.71
CA LEU A 266 9.22 -1.45 13.69
C LEU A 266 8.67 -1.35 15.11
N ASP A 267 9.46 -1.78 16.10
CA ASP A 267 9.10 -1.50 17.48
C ASP A 267 9.35 0.00 17.80
N PRO A 268 8.34 0.76 18.29
CA PRO A 268 8.52 2.18 18.57
C PRO A 268 9.56 2.50 19.65
N GLN A 269 9.85 1.55 20.55
CA GLN A 269 10.87 1.70 21.60
C GLN A 269 12.27 1.33 21.08
N TYR A 270 12.35 0.51 20.02
CA TYR A 270 13.60 0.00 19.45
C TYR A 270 13.64 0.16 17.90
N PRO A 271 13.46 1.38 17.34
CA PRO A 271 13.32 1.58 15.89
C PRO A 271 14.57 1.22 15.07
N ARG A 272 15.72 0.97 15.73
CA ARG A 272 16.98 0.55 15.08
C ARG A 272 17.25 -0.97 15.17
N ASP A 273 16.44 -1.72 15.90
CA ASP A 273 16.60 -3.17 16.08
C ASP A 273 15.34 -3.90 15.56
N PRO A 274 15.36 -4.41 14.32
CA PRO A 274 14.19 -5.04 13.71
C PRO A 274 13.81 -6.34 14.44
N THR A 275 14.74 -6.97 15.16
CA THR A 275 14.46 -8.20 15.92
C THR A 275 13.54 -7.96 17.11
N LYS A 276 13.50 -6.72 17.65
CA LYS A 276 12.53 -6.33 18.70
C LYS A 276 11.12 -6.14 18.15
N ALA A 277 11.00 -5.90 16.85
CA ALA A 277 9.70 -5.85 16.20
C ALA A 277 9.08 -7.24 16.02
N GLU A 278 9.89 -8.31 16.01
CA GLU A 278 9.43 -9.67 15.78
C GLU A 278 8.59 -10.21 16.94
N ILE A 279 7.34 -10.54 16.64
CA ILE A 279 6.40 -11.16 17.56
C ILE A 279 5.81 -12.35 16.83
N GLN A 280 6.34 -13.54 17.09
CA GLN A 280 5.83 -14.79 16.54
C GLN A 280 4.39 -15.04 16.99
N PHE A 281 3.59 -15.67 16.12
CA PHE A 281 2.28 -16.15 16.51
C PHE A 281 2.43 -17.40 17.41
N PRO A 282 1.68 -17.52 18.53
CA PRO A 282 1.85 -18.65 19.44
C PRO A 282 1.66 -20.01 18.76
N LYS A 283 2.62 -20.93 18.97
CA LYS A 283 2.66 -22.31 18.45
C LYS A 283 2.88 -22.47 16.93
N GLU A 284 3.10 -21.39 16.19
CA GLU A 284 3.34 -21.42 14.75
C GLU A 284 4.84 -21.35 14.37
N GLY A 285 5.13 -21.50 13.08
CA GLY A 285 6.47 -21.37 12.52
C GLY A 285 6.93 -19.91 12.32
N GLU A 286 8.17 -19.74 11.85
CA GLU A 286 8.75 -18.41 11.55
C GLU A 286 8.05 -17.68 10.38
N ASP A 287 7.24 -18.41 9.62
CA ASP A 287 6.37 -17.93 8.55
C ASP A 287 5.11 -17.19 9.05
N THR A 288 4.81 -17.23 10.35
CA THR A 288 3.61 -16.63 10.95
C THR A 288 3.96 -15.67 12.08
N MET A 289 3.92 -14.37 11.78
CA MET A 289 4.33 -13.30 12.67
C MET A 289 3.18 -12.34 12.94
N ILE A 290 2.89 -12.02 14.19
CA ILE A 290 1.97 -10.93 14.56
C ILE A 290 2.54 -9.58 14.11
N ARG A 291 3.84 -9.38 14.30
CA ARG A 291 4.56 -8.16 13.87
C ARG A 291 5.95 -8.56 13.39
N LYS A 292 6.43 -7.93 12.31
CA LYS A 292 7.79 -8.10 11.79
C LYS A 292 8.32 -6.76 11.25
N GLY A 293 9.44 -6.29 11.77
CA GLY A 293 10.05 -5.02 11.35
C GLY A 293 10.78 -5.12 10.00
N LEU A 294 11.23 -6.32 9.64
CA LEU A 294 11.88 -6.63 8.38
C LEU A 294 11.19 -7.83 7.72
N VAL A 295 10.54 -7.58 6.59
CA VAL A 295 10.00 -8.64 5.72
C VAL A 295 10.99 -8.92 4.60
N ASP A 296 11.24 -10.20 4.35
CA ASP A 296 11.84 -10.65 3.11
C ASP A 296 10.73 -11.01 2.12
N TYR A 297 10.86 -10.47 0.91
CA TYR A 297 9.92 -10.69 -0.21
C TYR A 297 10.57 -11.61 -1.25
N THR A 298 11.18 -12.70 -0.77
CA THR A 298 11.60 -13.85 -1.59
C THR A 298 10.44 -14.82 -1.83
N GLU A 299 9.40 -14.74 -1.00
CA GLU A 299 8.20 -15.57 -1.03
C GLU A 299 6.95 -14.67 -1.00
N TRP A 300 5.80 -15.25 -1.38
CA TRP A 300 4.51 -14.57 -1.22
C TRP A 300 4.23 -14.27 0.25
N THR A 301 3.75 -13.06 0.53
CA THR A 301 3.46 -12.61 1.88
C THR A 301 2.06 -12.00 1.96
N LEU A 302 1.23 -12.56 2.84
CA LEU A 302 -0.03 -11.97 3.27
C LEU A 302 0.24 -11.02 4.44
N THR A 303 -0.24 -9.79 4.35
CA THR A 303 -0.21 -8.83 5.48
C THR A 303 -1.55 -8.13 5.66
N ASN A 304 -1.80 -7.66 6.87
CA ASN A 304 -2.94 -6.80 7.15
C ASN A 304 -2.49 -5.36 6.89
N ASP A 305 -3.25 -4.65 6.06
CA ASP A 305 -3.16 -3.20 6.06
C ASP A 305 -4.40 -2.57 6.69
N HIS A 306 -4.15 -1.91 7.81
CA HIS A 306 -5.10 -1.11 8.55
C HIS A 306 -5.72 0.05 7.74
N THR A 307 -5.10 0.52 6.65
CA THR A 307 -5.71 1.56 5.78
C THR A 307 -6.84 0.98 4.93
N LEU A 308 -6.78 -0.32 4.62
CA LEU A 308 -7.83 -1.03 3.91
C LEU A 308 -9.02 -1.33 4.82
N VAL A 309 -10.22 -1.14 4.26
CA VAL A 309 -11.48 -1.35 4.97
C VAL A 309 -12.29 -2.43 4.28
N GLY A 310 -12.94 -3.29 5.07
CA GLY A 310 -13.89 -4.29 4.57
C GLY A 310 -15.04 -3.67 3.76
N ALA A 311 -15.61 -4.48 2.87
CA ALA A 311 -16.76 -4.12 2.06
C ALA A 311 -17.96 -3.74 2.92
N LEU A 312 -18.83 -2.88 2.38
CA LEU A 312 -20.14 -2.62 2.95
C LEU A 312 -21.06 -3.82 2.77
N ARG A 313 -22.15 -3.89 3.55
CA ARG A 313 -23.05 -5.05 3.56
C ARG A 313 -23.72 -5.26 2.20
N GLY A 314 -24.18 -4.19 1.55
CA GLY A 314 -24.72 -4.20 0.18
C GLY A 314 -23.67 -4.59 -0.86
N GLN A 315 -22.46 -4.04 -0.80
CA GLN A 315 -21.35 -4.41 -1.69
C GLN A 315 -21.04 -5.92 -1.62
N MET A 316 -20.99 -6.48 -0.40
CA MET A 316 -20.79 -7.90 -0.18
C MET A 316 -22.00 -8.72 -0.65
N LEU A 317 -23.23 -8.25 -0.41
CA LEU A 317 -24.47 -8.85 -0.91
C LEU A 317 -24.49 -8.95 -2.44
N ASP A 318 -24.15 -7.88 -3.16
CA ASP A 318 -24.15 -7.85 -4.62
C ASP A 318 -23.13 -8.84 -5.18
N SER A 319 -21.91 -8.83 -4.62
CA SER A 319 -20.84 -9.76 -4.97
C SER A 319 -21.21 -11.23 -4.75
N LEU A 320 -21.71 -11.58 -3.55
CA LEU A 320 -22.14 -12.94 -3.21
C LEU A 320 -23.34 -13.39 -4.05
N SER A 321 -24.29 -12.49 -4.31
CA SER A 321 -25.48 -12.75 -5.15
C SER A 321 -25.10 -13.01 -6.61
N SER A 322 -24.11 -12.29 -7.15
CA SER A 322 -23.58 -12.54 -8.50
C SER A 322 -23.00 -13.96 -8.68
N LYS A 323 -22.57 -14.59 -7.58
CA LYS A 323 -22.11 -15.98 -7.51
C LYS A 323 -23.21 -17.00 -7.19
N GLY A 324 -24.47 -16.58 -7.11
CA GLY A 324 -25.63 -17.43 -6.86
C GLY A 324 -25.84 -17.84 -5.40
N LEU A 325 -25.23 -17.15 -4.44
CA LEU A 325 -25.50 -17.36 -3.02
C LEU A 325 -26.83 -16.71 -2.61
N GLN A 326 -27.51 -17.32 -1.63
CA GLN A 326 -28.80 -16.85 -1.15
C GLN A 326 -28.65 -15.79 -0.06
N VAL A 327 -29.59 -14.84 -0.01
CA VAL A 327 -29.51 -13.64 0.85
C VAL A 327 -29.50 -13.98 2.35
N ASP A 328 -30.17 -15.05 2.75
CA ASP A 328 -30.24 -15.53 4.14
C ASP A 328 -28.86 -15.97 4.68
N GLN A 329 -27.99 -16.49 3.80
CA GLN A 329 -26.66 -16.97 4.17
C GLN A 329 -25.68 -15.84 4.51
N ILE A 330 -25.91 -14.61 4.01
CA ILE A 330 -25.01 -13.44 4.14
C ILE A 330 -24.81 -13.01 5.60
N SER A 331 -25.75 -13.35 6.49
CA SER A 331 -25.60 -13.17 7.94
C SER A 331 -24.37 -13.91 8.54
N ASN A 332 -23.80 -14.88 7.82
CA ASN A 332 -22.64 -15.68 8.20
C ASN A 332 -21.40 -15.41 7.32
N TRP A 333 -21.41 -14.31 6.58
CA TRP A 333 -20.26 -13.80 5.82
C TRP A 333 -19.76 -12.50 6.41
N ASP A 334 -18.46 -12.27 6.26
CA ASP A 334 -17.76 -11.07 6.72
C ASP A 334 -16.68 -10.67 5.71
N SER A 335 -16.10 -9.47 5.88
CA SER A 335 -15.03 -8.99 5.01
C SER A 335 -13.97 -8.16 5.73
N THR A 336 -12.74 -8.19 5.22
CA THR A 336 -11.65 -7.35 5.72
C THR A 336 -10.70 -6.93 4.61
N GLY A 337 -9.94 -5.86 4.82
CA GLY A 337 -8.84 -5.50 3.94
C GLY A 337 -7.61 -6.37 4.18
N VAL A 338 -6.97 -6.84 3.11
CA VAL A 338 -5.71 -7.61 3.15
C VAL A 338 -4.78 -7.14 2.04
N GLU A 339 -3.48 -7.27 2.25
CA GLU A 339 -2.48 -7.14 1.20
C GLU A 339 -1.88 -8.52 0.88
N LEU A 340 -1.74 -8.81 -0.41
CA LEU A 340 -0.97 -9.94 -0.92
C LEU A 340 0.24 -9.40 -1.71
N ILE A 341 1.43 -9.55 -1.14
CA ILE A 341 2.69 -9.08 -1.70
C ILE A 341 3.40 -10.24 -2.39
N SER A 342 3.80 -10.03 -3.65
CA SER A 342 4.49 -11.02 -4.45
C SER A 342 5.98 -11.16 -4.08
N PRO A 343 6.61 -12.30 -4.41
CA PRO A 343 8.07 -12.34 -4.53
C PRO A 343 8.54 -11.41 -5.66
N ILE A 344 9.85 -11.21 -5.75
CA ILE A 344 10.45 -10.43 -6.84
C ILE A 344 10.56 -11.29 -8.09
N PHE A 345 9.94 -10.81 -9.16
CA PHE A 345 9.95 -11.41 -10.49
C PHE A 345 11.00 -10.75 -11.39
N GLU A 346 11.56 -11.52 -12.32
CA GLU A 346 12.37 -10.99 -13.41
C GLU A 346 11.47 -10.50 -14.55
N LEU A 347 11.73 -9.31 -15.09
CA LEU A 347 10.96 -8.77 -16.22
C LEU A 347 11.08 -9.65 -17.48
N GLU A 348 12.23 -10.31 -17.65
CA GLU A 348 12.49 -11.26 -18.74
C GLU A 348 11.64 -12.56 -18.62
N HIS A 349 11.03 -12.81 -17.45
CA HIS A 349 10.19 -13.98 -17.14
C HIS A 349 8.79 -13.62 -16.63
N LYS A 350 8.25 -12.47 -17.10
CA LYS A 350 6.96 -11.95 -16.62
C LYS A 350 5.74 -12.85 -16.87
N ASP A 351 5.75 -13.70 -17.89
CA ASP A 351 4.63 -14.63 -18.15
C ASP A 351 4.48 -15.71 -17.07
N ASP A 352 5.60 -16.23 -16.54
CA ASP A 352 5.59 -17.17 -15.41
C ASP A 352 5.09 -16.48 -14.14
N ALA A 353 5.45 -15.20 -13.94
CA ALA A 353 4.94 -14.38 -12.85
C ALA A 353 3.42 -14.17 -12.96
N PHE A 354 2.88 -13.83 -14.14
CA PHE A 354 1.43 -13.70 -14.34
C PHE A 354 0.70 -15.03 -14.15
N ALA A 355 1.28 -16.14 -14.59
CA ALA A 355 0.74 -17.47 -14.31
C ALA A 355 0.69 -17.77 -12.80
N GLN A 356 1.71 -17.36 -12.04
CA GLN A 356 1.72 -17.50 -10.58
C GLN A 356 0.69 -16.59 -9.91
N ILE A 357 0.63 -15.29 -10.27
CA ILE A 357 -0.38 -14.34 -9.75
C ILE A 357 -1.80 -14.91 -9.97
N GLN A 358 -2.06 -15.49 -11.15
CA GLN A 358 -3.35 -16.13 -11.47
C GLN A 358 -3.68 -17.31 -10.56
N GLN A 359 -2.68 -18.13 -10.18
CA GLN A 359 -2.88 -19.25 -9.27
C GLN A 359 -3.24 -18.78 -7.85
N TYR A 360 -2.54 -17.77 -7.32
CA TYR A 360 -2.82 -17.24 -5.98
C TYR A 360 -4.20 -16.56 -5.92
N LEU A 361 -4.53 -15.71 -6.90
CA LEU A 361 -5.86 -15.08 -6.97
C LEU A 361 -7.00 -16.09 -7.16
N ALA A 362 -6.78 -17.16 -7.94
CA ALA A 362 -7.78 -18.22 -8.10
C ALA A 362 -7.97 -19.04 -6.80
N ALA A 363 -6.90 -19.34 -6.08
CA ALA A 363 -6.96 -20.04 -4.80
C ALA A 363 -7.69 -19.24 -3.70
N LEU A 364 -7.64 -17.90 -3.76
CA LEU A 364 -8.39 -16.99 -2.89
C LEU A 364 -9.84 -16.73 -3.38
N ASN A 365 -10.32 -17.42 -4.41
CA ASN A 365 -11.62 -17.20 -5.04
C ASN A 365 -12.52 -18.45 -5.03
N GLY A 366 -12.62 -19.10 -3.87
CA GLY A 366 -13.39 -20.33 -3.66
C GLY A 366 -14.88 -20.14 -3.34
N LYS A 367 -15.47 -21.18 -2.75
CA LYS A 367 -16.89 -21.23 -2.35
C LYS A 367 -17.16 -20.50 -1.03
N ASP A 368 -16.24 -20.60 -0.08
CA ASP A 368 -16.40 -20.14 1.31
C ASP A 368 -15.49 -18.93 1.64
N VAL A 369 -14.67 -18.52 0.68
CA VAL A 369 -13.76 -17.38 0.70
C VAL A 369 -13.69 -16.82 -0.72
N LEU A 370 -13.72 -15.50 -0.89
CA LEU A 370 -13.47 -14.82 -2.15
C LEU A 370 -12.72 -13.50 -1.94
N VAL A 371 -12.07 -13.00 -2.98
CA VAL A 371 -11.49 -11.64 -3.01
C VAL A 371 -12.36 -10.69 -3.82
N MET A 372 -12.42 -9.43 -3.38
CA MET A 372 -13.17 -8.34 -4.00
C MET A 372 -12.29 -7.13 -4.25
N GLU A 373 -12.66 -6.40 -5.30
CA GLU A 373 -12.14 -5.07 -5.58
C GLU A 373 -12.83 -4.02 -4.69
N SER A 374 -12.12 -2.95 -4.35
CA SER A 374 -12.62 -1.87 -3.50
C SER A 374 -12.05 -0.52 -3.96
N VAL A 375 -12.82 0.55 -3.85
CA VAL A 375 -12.35 1.91 -4.22
C VAL A 375 -11.19 2.38 -3.36
N TRP A 376 -11.09 1.87 -2.13
CA TRP A 376 -10.01 2.15 -1.18
C TRP A 376 -8.74 1.36 -1.49
N ALA A 377 -8.89 0.19 -2.11
CA ALA A 377 -7.81 -0.72 -2.46
C ALA A 377 -7.20 -0.45 -3.84
N SER A 378 -5.93 -0.78 -4.00
CA SER A 378 -5.06 -0.47 -5.14
C SER A 378 -4.34 -1.70 -5.70
N THR A 379 -3.57 -1.51 -6.77
CA THR A 379 -2.55 -2.48 -7.19
C THR A 379 -1.24 -1.75 -7.40
N HIS A 380 -0.34 -1.91 -6.43
CA HIS A 380 0.99 -1.31 -6.48
C HIS A 380 1.94 -2.18 -7.29
N VAL A 381 2.75 -1.54 -8.14
CA VAL A 381 3.84 -2.21 -8.88
C VAL A 381 5.17 -1.53 -8.54
N HIS A 382 6.15 -2.32 -8.14
CA HIS A 382 7.51 -1.85 -7.86
C HIS A 382 8.43 -2.27 -9.01
N VAL A 383 8.95 -1.32 -9.79
CA VAL A 383 9.96 -1.59 -10.81
C VAL A 383 11.35 -1.52 -10.19
N GLY A 384 12.10 -2.62 -10.25
CA GLY A 384 13.41 -2.79 -9.62
C GLY A 384 14.58 -2.69 -10.61
N PHE A 385 15.60 -1.92 -10.24
CA PHE A 385 16.83 -1.73 -11.01
C PHE A 385 17.96 -2.64 -10.52
N ASN A 386 18.92 -2.99 -11.38
CA ASN A 386 20.06 -3.86 -11.05
C ASN A 386 21.26 -3.10 -10.43
N PHE A 387 21.05 -2.39 -9.32
CA PHE A 387 22.15 -1.76 -8.57
C PHE A 387 21.90 -1.79 -7.05
N ASP A 388 22.88 -2.25 -6.26
CA ASP A 388 22.70 -2.41 -4.81
C ASP A 388 23.14 -1.19 -3.99
N LYS A 389 23.97 -0.30 -4.58
CA LYS A 389 24.66 0.75 -3.83
C LYS A 389 24.25 2.17 -4.25
N PRO A 390 24.25 3.14 -3.33
CA PRO A 390 24.00 4.55 -3.63
C PRO A 390 24.84 5.14 -4.76
N GLU A 391 26.14 4.81 -4.82
CA GLU A 391 27.06 5.35 -5.83
C GLU A 391 26.76 4.87 -7.26
N ASP A 392 26.09 3.73 -7.41
CA ASP A 392 25.74 3.13 -8.71
C ASP A 392 24.39 3.66 -9.24
N MET A 393 23.72 4.55 -8.50
CA MET A 393 22.37 5.02 -8.81
C MET A 393 22.31 5.81 -10.15
N PRO A 394 21.47 5.41 -11.11
CA PRO A 394 21.50 5.96 -12.46
C PRO A 394 20.69 7.26 -12.56
N ILE A 395 21.18 8.35 -11.96
CA ILE A 395 20.41 9.61 -11.85
C ILE A 395 19.87 10.10 -13.21
N LEU A 396 20.62 9.97 -14.31
CA LEU A 396 20.15 10.37 -15.63
C LEU A 396 18.95 9.51 -16.14
N LEU A 397 18.93 8.21 -15.82
CA LEU A 397 17.77 7.34 -16.08
C LEU A 397 16.58 7.87 -15.28
N LEU A 398 16.76 8.14 -13.98
CA LEU A 398 15.70 8.63 -13.10
C LEU A 398 15.18 10.02 -13.52
N GLN A 399 16.03 10.91 -14.03
CA GLN A 399 15.63 12.19 -14.64
C GLN A 399 14.78 11.97 -15.91
N HIS A 400 15.21 11.08 -16.82
CA HIS A 400 14.40 10.74 -18.01
C HIS A 400 13.06 10.10 -17.65
N LEU A 401 13.05 9.23 -16.64
CA LEU A 401 11.85 8.55 -16.14
C LEU A 401 10.86 9.56 -15.55
N ALA A 402 11.34 10.43 -14.65
CA ALA A 402 10.55 11.54 -14.11
C ALA A 402 10.04 12.47 -15.22
N TYR A 403 10.85 12.79 -16.23
CA TYR A 403 10.44 13.68 -17.34
C TYR A 403 9.32 13.07 -18.20
N ILE A 404 9.37 11.75 -18.45
CA ILE A 404 8.28 11.04 -19.14
C ILE A 404 7.01 11.05 -18.28
N LEU A 405 7.13 10.61 -17.02
CA LEU A 405 6.00 10.46 -16.10
C LEU A 405 5.29 11.79 -15.84
N VAL A 406 6.00 12.84 -15.45
CA VAL A 406 5.44 14.16 -15.14
C VAL A 406 4.67 14.77 -16.32
N LEU A 407 5.20 14.64 -17.54
CA LEU A 407 4.59 15.23 -18.73
C LEU A 407 3.36 14.47 -19.22
N HIS A 408 3.22 13.18 -18.88
CA HIS A 408 2.11 12.33 -19.31
C HIS A 408 1.24 11.84 -18.14
N GLU A 409 1.45 12.37 -16.94
CA GLU A 409 0.74 11.93 -15.73
C GLU A 409 -0.77 12.09 -15.84
N ASP A 410 -1.26 13.16 -16.51
CA ASP A 410 -2.70 13.33 -16.75
C ASP A 410 -3.26 12.24 -17.67
N LEU A 411 -2.54 11.83 -18.73
CA LEU A 411 -2.95 10.72 -19.59
C LEU A 411 -2.95 9.39 -18.84
N LEU A 412 -1.84 9.07 -18.15
CA LEU A 412 -1.67 7.85 -17.36
C LEU A 412 -2.78 7.74 -16.31
N SER A 413 -2.94 8.78 -15.49
CA SER A 413 -3.94 8.77 -14.42
C SER A 413 -5.38 8.81 -14.95
N LYS A 414 -5.64 9.25 -16.20
CA LYS A 414 -6.95 9.13 -16.87
C LYS A 414 -7.25 7.73 -17.39
N CYS A 415 -6.33 6.76 -17.28
CA CYS A 415 -6.58 5.35 -17.57
C CYS A 415 -7.17 4.57 -16.37
N HIS A 416 -7.37 5.24 -15.24
CA HIS A 416 -7.82 4.65 -13.99
C HIS A 416 -9.04 5.44 -13.43
N PRO A 417 -9.90 4.79 -12.62
CA PRO A 417 -11.06 5.43 -11.99
C PRO A 417 -10.70 6.67 -11.15
N ARG A 418 -11.71 7.49 -10.86
CA ARG A 418 -11.61 8.68 -9.99
C ARG A 418 -10.78 8.45 -8.73
N SER A 419 -10.97 7.33 -8.04
CA SER A 419 -10.30 6.96 -6.79
C SER A 419 -8.77 6.86 -6.88
N ARG A 420 -8.18 6.96 -8.08
CA ARG A 420 -6.73 6.97 -8.32
C ARG A 420 -6.24 8.20 -9.09
N CYS A 421 -7.07 9.24 -9.22
CA CYS A 421 -6.70 10.46 -9.95
C CYS A 421 -5.89 11.47 -9.12
N GLY A 422 -5.86 11.34 -7.80
CA GLY A 422 -5.12 12.21 -6.89
C GLY A 422 -5.59 13.67 -6.81
N ALA A 423 -6.64 14.02 -7.57
CA ALA A 423 -7.18 15.38 -7.60
C ALA A 423 -7.79 15.71 -6.24
N LYS A 424 -7.51 16.91 -5.71
CA LYS A 424 -8.24 17.41 -4.54
C LYS A 424 -9.74 17.40 -4.89
N PRO A 425 -10.61 16.76 -4.11
CA PRO A 425 -12.05 16.87 -4.34
C PRO A 425 -12.44 18.36 -4.30
N PRO A 426 -13.49 18.78 -5.03
CA PRO A 426 -14.01 20.12 -4.86
C PRO A 426 -14.29 20.30 -3.36
N SER A 427 -13.76 21.39 -2.77
CA SER A 427 -14.14 21.74 -1.41
C SER A 427 -15.66 21.72 -1.36
N PRO A 428 -16.31 21.00 -0.42
CA PRO A 428 -17.77 21.04 -0.31
C PRO A 428 -18.13 22.51 -0.22
N GLN A 429 -18.81 23.02 -1.25
CA GLN A 429 -19.14 24.44 -1.33
C GLN A 429 -19.96 24.77 -0.09
N ALA A 430 -19.80 25.98 0.45
CA ALA A 430 -20.58 26.45 1.60
C ALA A 430 -22.10 26.57 1.29
N ASP A 431 -22.52 26.09 0.11
CA ASP A 431 -23.88 25.81 -0.33
C ASP A 431 -24.52 24.60 0.38
N VAL A 432 -23.82 23.89 1.27
CA VAL A 432 -24.48 23.44 2.50
C VAL A 432 -24.74 24.70 3.33
N GLY A 433 -25.71 25.49 2.86
CA GLY A 433 -26.16 26.71 3.52
C GLY A 433 -26.47 26.35 4.96
N ASP A 434 -25.78 27.05 5.87
CA ASP A 434 -25.59 26.69 7.26
C ASP A 434 -26.84 26.07 7.91
N LEU A 435 -26.95 24.73 7.89
CA LEU A 435 -28.09 24.02 8.50
C LEU A 435 -28.03 24.07 10.04
N SER A 436 -26.90 24.46 10.61
CA SER A 436 -26.81 24.91 12.00
C SER A 436 -27.51 26.25 12.24
N ASN A 437 -27.85 26.99 11.18
CA ASN A 437 -28.60 28.25 11.23
C ASN A 437 -30.10 28.09 10.86
N GLU A 438 -30.57 26.90 10.47
CA GLU A 438 -32.01 26.55 10.59
C GLU A 438 -32.46 26.44 12.06
N GLN A 439 -31.54 26.63 13.00
CA GLN A 439 -31.81 26.74 14.43
C GLN A 439 -32.26 28.15 14.88
N SER A 440 -32.34 29.15 13.98
CA SER A 440 -32.77 30.52 14.31
C SER A 440 -34.26 30.84 14.07
N ASP A 441 -35.01 30.01 13.33
CA ASP A 441 -36.46 30.24 13.13
C ASP A 441 -37.32 29.69 14.28
N PHE A 442 -36.69 29.27 15.39
CA PHE A 442 -37.36 28.95 16.65
C PHE A 442 -37.75 30.17 17.48
N ASP A 443 -37.52 31.41 17.01
CA ASP A 443 -37.97 32.62 17.71
C ASP A 443 -39.50 32.83 17.68
N ASP A 444 -40.26 32.06 16.89
CA ASP A 444 -41.75 31.95 16.97
C ASP A 444 -42.17 31.04 18.17
N PHE A 445 -41.66 31.33 19.37
CA PHE A 445 -42.01 30.63 20.62
C PHE A 445 -43.41 31.01 21.18
N ASP A 446 -44.15 31.89 20.51
CA ASP A 446 -45.42 32.46 21.01
C ASP A 446 -46.61 31.47 21.01
N ASP A 447 -46.49 30.30 20.36
CA ASP A 447 -47.55 29.26 20.28
C ASP A 447 -47.11 27.88 20.85
N PHE A 448 -46.20 27.85 21.83
CA PHE A 448 -46.00 26.65 22.66
C PHE A 448 -47.19 26.46 23.61
N ASP A 449 -48.26 25.82 23.12
CA ASP A 449 -49.39 25.36 23.92
C ASP A 449 -48.94 24.16 24.79
N PRO A 450 -48.83 24.31 26.13
CA PRO A 450 -48.42 23.22 27.01
C PRO A 450 -49.51 22.14 27.18
N ASP A 451 -50.75 22.44 26.79
CA ASP A 451 -51.89 21.52 26.80
C ASP A 451 -52.10 20.84 25.42
N ALA A 452 -51.34 21.25 24.39
CA ALA A 452 -51.38 20.57 23.10
C ALA A 452 -50.89 19.13 23.24
N PRO A 453 -51.65 18.13 22.74
CA PRO A 453 -51.22 16.74 22.80
C PRO A 453 -49.93 16.58 21.98
N LEU A 454 -48.84 16.16 22.64
CA LEU A 454 -47.55 15.89 22.01
C LEU A 454 -47.79 15.11 20.71
N PRO A 455 -47.24 15.56 19.56
CA PRO A 455 -47.39 14.85 18.30
C PRO A 455 -46.91 13.40 18.50
N PRO A 456 -47.63 12.40 17.92
CA PRO A 456 -47.31 11.00 18.15
C PRO A 456 -45.85 10.77 17.75
N ARG A 457 -45.02 10.43 18.75
CA ARG A 457 -43.57 10.32 18.59
C ARG A 457 -43.29 9.32 17.47
N SER A 458 -42.73 9.81 16.36
CA SER A 458 -42.30 8.95 15.25
C SER A 458 -41.48 7.79 15.80
N PRO A 459 -41.73 6.55 15.36
CA PRO A 459 -40.96 5.40 15.82
C PRO A 459 -39.48 5.67 15.56
N SER A 460 -38.63 5.41 16.55
CA SER A 460 -37.18 5.50 16.36
C SER A 460 -36.78 4.56 15.22
N PRO A 461 -35.86 4.99 14.32
CA PRO A 461 -35.44 4.15 13.20
C PRO A 461 -34.83 2.85 13.72
N THR A 462 -35.12 1.76 13.00
CA THR A 462 -34.57 0.44 13.29
C THR A 462 -33.08 0.38 13.00
N GLU A 463 -32.39 -0.61 13.56
CA GLU A 463 -30.95 -0.82 13.31
C GLU A 463 -30.67 -1.04 11.80
N GLU A 464 -31.58 -1.68 11.07
CA GLU A 464 -31.47 -1.92 9.63
C GLU A 464 -31.67 -0.64 8.80
N GLU A 465 -32.59 0.24 9.19
CA GLU A 465 -32.76 1.56 8.55
C GLU A 465 -31.53 2.44 8.76
N LEU A 466 -30.99 2.47 9.99
CA LEU A 466 -29.73 3.14 10.29
C LEU A 466 -28.55 2.53 9.53
N GLU A 467 -28.52 1.22 9.31
CA GLU A 467 -27.49 0.58 8.50
C GLU A 467 -27.54 1.04 7.05
N LYS A 468 -28.73 1.03 6.43
CA LYS A 468 -28.93 1.48 5.04
C LYS A 468 -28.63 2.97 4.85
N GLU A 469 -29.00 3.81 5.82
CA GLU A 469 -28.68 5.24 5.78
C GLU A 469 -27.16 5.48 5.83
N ASN A 470 -26.47 4.77 6.72
CA ASN A 470 -25.00 4.85 6.84
C ASN A 470 -24.30 4.29 5.60
N GLU A 471 -24.73 3.14 5.09
CA GLU A 471 -24.20 2.55 3.85
C GLU A 471 -24.37 3.51 2.67
N LYS A 472 -25.55 4.12 2.51
CA LYS A 472 -25.77 5.15 1.48
C LYS A 472 -24.80 6.32 1.61
N LYS A 473 -24.63 6.87 2.83
CA LYS A 473 -23.67 7.96 3.09
C LYS A 473 -22.24 7.60 2.70
N VAL A 474 -21.82 6.35 2.96
CA VAL A 474 -20.49 5.87 2.57
C VAL A 474 -20.39 5.72 1.06
N LEU A 475 -21.38 5.13 0.39
CA LEU A 475 -21.42 4.98 -1.07
C LEU A 475 -21.41 6.34 -1.81
N ASP A 476 -22.18 7.32 -1.31
CA ASP A 476 -22.20 8.69 -1.83
C ASP A 476 -20.81 9.36 -1.71
N ARG A 477 -20.03 9.01 -0.67
CA ARG A 477 -18.64 9.45 -0.48
C ARG A 477 -17.63 8.68 -1.32
N GLU A 478 -17.79 7.37 -1.44
CA GLU A 478 -16.97 6.49 -2.29
C GLU A 478 -17.06 6.92 -3.77
N ALA A 479 -18.26 7.30 -4.24
CA ALA A 479 -18.47 7.88 -5.56
C ALA A 479 -17.79 9.25 -5.77
N GLN A 480 -17.45 9.96 -4.70
CA GLN A 480 -16.72 11.23 -4.73
C GLN A 480 -15.22 11.06 -4.43
N TYR A 481 -14.76 9.87 -4.06
CA TYR A 481 -13.38 9.64 -3.65
C TYR A 481 -12.42 9.74 -4.85
N THR A 482 -11.37 10.55 -4.69
CA THR A 482 -10.41 10.87 -5.75
C THR A 482 -9.03 10.25 -5.56
N GLY A 483 -8.80 9.51 -4.46
CA GLY A 483 -7.45 9.12 -4.04
C GLY A 483 -6.66 10.23 -3.33
N PHE A 484 -7.21 11.44 -3.19
CA PHE A 484 -6.54 12.53 -2.49
C PHE A 484 -6.19 12.14 -1.04
N GLY A 485 -4.96 12.44 -0.61
CA GLY A 485 -4.42 12.01 0.68
C GLY A 485 -3.91 10.56 0.73
N ASN A 486 -4.03 9.78 -0.35
CA ASN A 486 -3.39 8.46 -0.49
C ASN A 486 -2.48 8.39 -1.75
N VAL A 487 -2.90 8.99 -2.86
CA VAL A 487 -2.18 8.96 -4.15
C VAL A 487 -2.18 10.34 -4.80
N GLU A 488 -1.33 11.26 -4.32
CA GLU A 488 -1.21 12.62 -4.84
C GLU A 488 -0.47 12.70 -6.18
N SER A 489 -0.82 13.72 -6.96
CA SER A 489 -0.21 14.04 -8.25
C SER A 489 1.20 14.63 -8.07
N ASN A 490 2.23 13.94 -8.55
CA ASN A 490 3.60 14.44 -8.57
C ASN A 490 3.72 15.62 -9.56
N ALA A 491 3.04 15.54 -10.70
CA ALA A 491 3.04 16.61 -11.69
C ALA A 491 2.40 17.89 -11.14
N GLU A 492 1.23 17.82 -10.49
CA GLU A 492 0.59 19.00 -9.89
C GLU A 492 1.45 19.57 -8.76
N TYR A 493 2.05 18.73 -7.91
CA TYR A 493 3.01 19.20 -6.90
C TYR A 493 4.15 19.98 -7.57
N LEU A 494 4.78 19.44 -8.61
CA LEU A 494 5.79 20.16 -9.39
C LEU A 494 5.25 21.49 -9.95
N ARG A 495 4.03 21.52 -10.50
CA ARG A 495 3.42 22.76 -11.01
C ARG A 495 3.34 23.82 -9.92
N THR A 496 2.96 23.45 -8.69
CA THR A 496 2.96 24.38 -7.54
C THR A 496 4.36 24.87 -7.16
N GLN A 497 5.41 24.06 -7.34
CA GLN A 497 6.78 24.46 -7.00
C GLN A 497 7.43 25.39 -8.03
N VAL A 498 7.21 25.17 -9.33
CA VAL A 498 8.02 25.83 -10.39
C VAL A 498 7.24 26.67 -11.41
N LEU A 499 5.90 26.64 -11.42
CA LEU A 499 5.10 27.30 -12.48
C LEU A 499 4.31 28.53 -12.03
N HIS A 500 4.61 29.11 -10.85
CA HIS A 500 4.04 30.39 -10.45
C HIS A 500 4.29 31.47 -11.53
N ASN A 501 3.21 31.99 -12.11
CA ASN A 501 3.18 32.98 -13.21
C ASN A 501 3.70 32.49 -14.58
N ILE A 502 3.72 31.18 -14.85
CA ILE A 502 4.22 30.63 -16.12
C ILE A 502 3.07 30.21 -17.05
N THR A 503 3.06 30.78 -18.26
CA THR A 503 2.06 30.46 -19.29
C THR A 503 2.12 28.99 -19.71
N ALA A 504 0.97 28.39 -20.03
CA ALA A 504 0.86 26.99 -20.46
C ALA A 504 1.90 26.59 -21.53
N ARG A 505 2.12 27.46 -22.52
CA ARG A 505 3.10 27.29 -23.61
C ARG A 505 4.55 27.13 -23.14
N ASN A 506 4.91 27.68 -21.98
CA ASN A 506 6.27 27.63 -21.44
C ASN A 506 6.47 26.51 -20.40
N GLN A 507 5.40 25.88 -19.89
CA GLN A 507 5.50 24.86 -18.84
C GLN A 507 6.41 23.67 -19.21
N PRO A 508 6.37 23.08 -20.43
CA PRO A 508 7.24 21.96 -20.78
C PRO A 508 8.74 22.31 -20.74
N ARG A 509 9.10 23.58 -20.98
CA ARG A 509 10.50 24.06 -20.90
C ARG A 509 10.95 24.19 -19.45
N VAL A 510 10.11 24.71 -18.57
CA VAL A 510 10.46 24.86 -17.15
C VAL A 510 10.48 23.51 -16.43
N ILE A 511 9.56 22.61 -16.74
CA ILE A 511 9.58 21.21 -16.25
C ILE A 511 10.88 20.53 -16.69
N ARG A 512 11.25 20.65 -17.97
CA ARG A 512 12.53 20.17 -18.53
C ARG A 512 13.73 20.70 -17.75
N ASP A 513 13.83 22.02 -17.59
CA ASP A 513 14.99 22.68 -16.96
C ASP A 513 15.06 22.42 -15.45
N SER A 514 13.92 22.08 -14.82
CA SER A 514 13.87 21.70 -13.41
C SER A 514 14.33 20.25 -13.19
N ILE A 515 13.96 19.32 -14.09
CA ILE A 515 14.26 17.89 -13.95
C ILE A 515 15.68 17.55 -14.42
N PHE A 516 16.11 18.05 -15.60
CA PHE A 516 17.44 17.73 -16.14
C PHE A 516 18.52 18.66 -15.57
N LYS A 517 19.11 18.24 -14.45
CA LYS A 517 20.24 18.93 -13.81
C LYS A 517 21.54 18.16 -14.02
N GLU A 518 22.52 18.81 -14.62
CA GLU A 518 23.88 18.30 -14.75
C GLU A 518 24.51 18.17 -13.35
N GLY A 519 24.96 16.97 -12.99
CA GLY A 519 25.44 16.66 -11.64
C GLY A 519 24.36 16.68 -10.54
N GLY A 520 23.07 16.65 -10.90
CA GLY A 520 21.97 16.56 -9.94
C GLY A 520 21.98 15.24 -9.16
N SER A 521 21.27 15.19 -8.04
CA SER A 521 21.11 14.01 -7.19
C SER A 521 19.66 13.51 -7.14
N ILE A 522 19.47 12.30 -6.60
CA ILE A 522 18.12 11.82 -6.23
C ILE A 522 17.46 12.74 -5.19
N PHE A 523 18.25 13.42 -4.35
CA PHE A 523 17.70 14.32 -3.34
C PHE A 523 17.08 15.57 -3.99
N ASP A 524 17.69 16.08 -5.05
CA ASP A 524 17.13 17.19 -5.84
C ASP A 524 15.84 16.76 -6.54
N LEU A 525 15.85 15.57 -7.16
CA LEU A 525 14.72 15.06 -7.93
C LEU A 525 13.50 14.77 -7.06
N VAL A 526 13.69 14.15 -5.90
CA VAL A 526 12.59 13.84 -4.97
C VAL A 526 12.08 15.09 -4.29
N LYS A 527 12.94 16.03 -3.87
CA LYS A 527 12.49 17.33 -3.33
C LYS A 527 11.67 18.13 -4.34
N LEU A 528 11.93 17.95 -5.63
CA LEU A 528 11.20 18.58 -6.73
C LEU A 528 9.82 17.93 -7.00
N LEU A 529 9.66 16.63 -6.72
CA LEU A 529 8.50 15.82 -7.13
C LEU A 529 7.63 15.29 -5.98
N GLN A 530 8.11 15.36 -4.73
CA GLN A 530 7.42 14.83 -3.55
C GLN A 530 7.61 15.74 -2.32
N LYS A 531 6.52 16.07 -1.64
CA LYS A 531 6.52 16.85 -0.40
C LYS A 531 7.19 16.08 0.76
N PRO A 532 7.78 16.79 1.75
CA PRO A 532 8.14 16.19 3.03
C PRO A 532 6.91 15.61 3.74
N ASP A 533 7.12 14.62 4.59
CA ASP A 533 6.06 14.19 5.51
C ASP A 533 5.75 15.33 6.51
N PRO A 534 4.49 15.73 6.73
CA PRO A 534 4.13 16.76 7.71
C PRO A 534 4.55 16.43 9.15
N LYS A 535 4.70 15.14 9.50
CA LYS A 535 5.13 14.67 10.81
C LYS A 535 6.67 14.58 10.93
N ASP A 536 7.41 14.47 9.83
CA ASP A 536 8.88 14.45 9.81
C ASP A 536 9.47 14.90 8.45
N GLU A 537 10.10 16.08 8.44
CA GLU A 537 10.73 16.66 7.23
C GLU A 537 11.86 15.81 6.62
N ASN A 538 12.45 14.88 7.39
CA ASN A 538 13.49 13.98 6.92
C ASN A 538 12.93 12.81 6.11
N HIS A 539 11.67 12.45 6.37
CA HIS A 539 10.92 11.46 5.61
C HIS A 539 10.23 12.12 4.41
N ARG A 540 9.94 11.29 3.40
CA ARG A 540 9.21 11.70 2.20
C ARG A 540 7.86 11.03 2.21
N TYR A 541 6.82 11.85 2.03
CA TYR A 541 5.46 11.37 2.00
C TYR A 541 5.29 10.36 0.87
N ARG A 542 4.84 9.15 1.20
CA ARG A 542 4.70 8.03 0.25
C ARG A 542 3.42 8.09 -0.58
N GLY A 543 2.50 8.99 -0.24
CA GLY A 543 1.20 9.11 -0.90
C GLY A 543 1.26 9.80 -2.25
N TYR A 544 2.04 9.26 -3.20
CA TYR A 544 2.19 9.81 -4.55
C TYR A 544 1.94 8.75 -5.62
N MET A 545 1.50 9.20 -6.80
CA MET A 545 1.27 8.38 -8.00
C MET A 545 2.46 7.51 -8.38
N TYR A 546 3.67 8.07 -8.30
CA TYR A 546 4.91 7.32 -8.38
C TYR A 546 5.89 7.82 -7.32
N ASN A 547 6.47 6.88 -6.58
CA ASN A 547 7.09 7.14 -5.29
C ASN A 547 8.55 6.69 -5.27
N PHE A 548 9.46 7.67 -5.21
CA PHE A 548 10.91 7.48 -5.19
C PHE A 548 11.45 7.23 -3.77
N ALA A 549 10.59 7.06 -2.74
CA ALA A 549 11.01 6.95 -1.34
C ALA A 549 12.03 5.82 -1.09
N ASN A 550 11.92 4.67 -1.76
CA ASN A 550 12.92 3.61 -1.63
C ASN A 550 14.30 4.04 -2.15
N LEU A 551 14.37 4.70 -3.32
CA LEU A 551 15.62 5.26 -3.87
C LEU A 551 16.20 6.38 -2.99
N TRP A 552 15.36 7.27 -2.46
CA TRP A 552 15.77 8.29 -1.49
C TRP A 552 16.40 7.68 -0.23
N THR A 553 15.74 6.66 0.33
CA THR A 553 16.17 6.03 1.59
C THR A 553 17.45 5.21 1.38
N LEU A 554 17.59 4.55 0.21
CA LEU A 554 18.83 3.90 -0.23
C LEU A 554 19.98 4.90 -0.30
N ALA A 555 19.80 6.00 -1.02
CA ALA A 555 20.86 7.01 -1.17
C ALA A 555 21.31 7.65 0.14
N LYS A 556 20.40 7.77 1.12
CA LYS A 556 20.73 8.22 2.48
C LYS A 556 21.37 7.16 3.37
N ASN A 557 21.26 5.87 3.02
CA ASN A 557 21.58 4.74 3.90
C ASN A 557 20.84 4.82 5.26
N GLU A 558 19.60 5.32 5.26
CA GLU A 558 18.90 5.75 6.49
C GLU A 558 18.18 4.61 7.25
N THR A 559 18.03 3.41 6.66
CA THR A 559 17.50 2.23 7.36
C THR A 559 18.57 1.13 7.51
N PRO A 560 19.45 1.19 8.53
CA PRO A 560 20.41 0.13 8.81
C PRO A 560 19.77 -1.24 9.13
N TRP A 561 18.44 -1.31 9.25
CA TRP A 561 17.66 -2.49 9.62
C TRP A 561 16.88 -3.15 8.47
N LYS A 562 16.87 -2.60 7.25
CA LYS A 562 16.20 -3.21 6.07
C LYS A 562 17.07 -3.09 4.82
N PRO A 563 17.33 -4.17 4.06
CA PRO A 563 17.87 -4.07 2.72
C PRO A 563 16.89 -3.30 1.84
N ILE A 564 17.28 -2.08 1.45
CA ILE A 564 16.43 -1.20 0.66
C ILE A 564 16.61 -1.58 -0.80
N LYS A 565 15.61 -2.25 -1.36
CA LYS A 565 15.67 -2.68 -2.76
C LYS A 565 15.50 -1.44 -3.68
N PRO A 566 16.33 -1.29 -4.72
CA PRO A 566 16.37 -0.12 -5.62
C PRO A 566 15.13 -0.07 -6.52
N THR A 567 13.99 0.35 -5.97
CA THR A 567 12.69 0.27 -6.64
C THR A 567 12.03 1.63 -6.77
N LEU A 568 11.32 1.84 -7.89
CA LEU A 568 10.31 2.88 -8.05
C LEU A 568 8.93 2.22 -7.89
N GLU A 569 8.13 2.73 -6.97
CA GLU A 569 6.77 2.28 -6.68
C GLU A 569 5.76 3.07 -7.50
N PHE A 570 4.76 2.40 -8.08
CA PHE A 570 3.68 2.98 -8.87
C PHE A 570 2.32 2.66 -8.23
N ARG A 571 1.56 3.70 -7.86
CA ARG A 571 0.34 3.60 -7.03
C ARG A 571 -0.97 4.03 -7.74
N GLN A 572 -0.88 4.27 -9.06
CA GLN A 572 -1.99 4.77 -9.87
C GLN A 572 -3.06 3.73 -10.23
N HIS A 573 -2.76 2.43 -10.13
CA HIS A 573 -3.73 1.41 -10.53
C HIS A 573 -4.74 1.14 -9.40
N ALA A 574 -6.03 1.09 -9.75
CA ALA A 574 -7.07 0.65 -8.83
C ALA A 574 -6.89 -0.85 -8.52
N CYS A 575 -7.39 -1.32 -7.37
CA CYS A 575 -7.40 -2.75 -7.09
C CYS A 575 -8.03 -3.51 -8.25
N THR A 576 -7.38 -4.59 -8.69
CA THR A 576 -8.00 -5.52 -9.62
C THR A 576 -7.66 -6.98 -9.34
N THR A 577 -8.59 -7.86 -9.66
CA THR A 577 -8.42 -9.32 -9.63
C THR A 577 -8.16 -9.92 -11.02
N ASP A 578 -8.20 -9.11 -12.10
CA ASP A 578 -7.92 -9.55 -13.47
C ASP A 578 -6.42 -9.47 -13.78
N VAL A 579 -5.80 -10.65 -13.93
CA VAL A 579 -4.37 -10.79 -14.27
C VAL A 579 -4.03 -10.22 -15.64
N ASN A 580 -4.96 -10.14 -16.59
CA ASN A 580 -4.70 -9.49 -17.87
C ASN A 580 -4.56 -7.98 -17.71
N VAL A 581 -5.40 -7.36 -16.88
CA VAL A 581 -5.28 -5.94 -16.52
C VAL A 581 -3.94 -5.67 -15.84
N ILE A 582 -3.51 -6.55 -14.92
CA ILE A 582 -2.18 -6.48 -14.28
C ILE A 582 -1.05 -6.63 -15.32
N ARG A 583 -1.16 -7.56 -16.28
CA ARG A 583 -0.17 -7.76 -17.36
C ARG A 583 0.03 -6.50 -18.19
N HIS A 584 -1.06 -5.87 -18.64
CA HIS A 584 -1.00 -4.61 -19.38
C HIS A 584 -0.31 -3.52 -18.55
N TRP A 585 -0.64 -3.41 -17.25
CA TRP A 585 -0.06 -2.38 -16.38
C TRP A 585 1.45 -2.56 -16.18
N VAL A 586 1.90 -3.76 -15.85
CA VAL A 586 3.34 -4.07 -15.73
C VAL A 586 4.07 -3.86 -17.06
N THR A 587 3.45 -4.20 -18.20
CA THR A 587 4.04 -4.01 -19.53
C THR A 587 4.17 -2.54 -19.91
N LEU A 588 3.18 -1.70 -19.59
CA LEU A 588 3.29 -0.24 -19.77
C LEU A 588 4.41 0.35 -18.90
N LEU A 589 4.47 -0.03 -17.62
CA LEU A 589 5.50 0.46 -16.68
C LEU A 589 6.92 0.02 -17.09
N GLU A 590 7.07 -1.24 -17.54
CA GLU A 590 8.32 -1.70 -18.14
C GLU A 590 8.70 -0.82 -19.33
N ALA A 591 7.80 -0.60 -20.29
CA ALA A 591 8.12 0.14 -21.51
C ALA A 591 8.46 1.62 -21.25
N ILE A 592 7.87 2.24 -20.21
CA ILE A 592 8.27 3.56 -19.70
C ILE A 592 9.71 3.53 -19.16
N ALA A 593 10.07 2.54 -18.32
CA ALA A 593 11.42 2.38 -17.79
C ALA A 593 12.46 2.10 -18.89
N ARG A 594 12.16 1.17 -19.81
CA ARG A 594 12.97 0.87 -21.01
C ARG A 594 13.17 2.11 -21.89
N THR A 595 12.16 2.96 -22.02
CA THR A 595 12.29 4.22 -22.76
C THR A 595 13.25 5.17 -22.04
N ALA A 596 13.12 5.34 -20.72
CA ALA A 596 14.06 6.15 -19.95
C ALA A 596 15.51 5.63 -20.04
N GLU A 597 15.72 4.31 -19.98
CA GLU A 597 17.02 3.64 -20.21
C GLU A 597 17.60 4.00 -21.58
N ARG A 598 16.83 3.80 -22.67
CA ARG A 598 17.25 4.10 -24.05
C ARG A 598 17.64 5.57 -24.19
N LYS A 599 16.86 6.49 -23.61
CA LYS A 599 17.17 7.92 -23.64
C LYS A 599 18.45 8.20 -22.85
N ALA A 600 18.61 7.70 -21.63
CA ALA A 600 19.81 7.91 -20.81
C ALA A 600 21.09 7.37 -21.48
N ALA A 601 21.03 6.15 -22.02
CA ALA A 601 22.16 5.51 -22.70
C ALA A 601 22.67 6.32 -23.90
N SER A 602 21.78 7.00 -24.63
CA SER A 602 22.16 7.79 -25.81
C SER A 602 23.11 8.96 -25.50
N THR A 603 23.13 9.53 -24.28
CA THR A 603 24.10 10.60 -23.92
C THR A 603 25.55 10.11 -24.05
N LYS A 604 25.84 8.88 -23.61
CA LYS A 604 27.21 8.32 -23.62
C LYS A 604 27.73 8.12 -25.06
N GLN A 605 26.85 7.74 -25.98
CA GLN A 605 27.18 7.47 -27.39
C GLN A 605 27.53 8.74 -28.20
N HIS A 606 27.08 9.92 -27.76
CA HIS A 606 27.32 11.19 -28.46
C HIS A 606 28.66 11.86 -28.09
N SER A 607 29.48 11.23 -27.25
CA SER A 607 30.80 11.73 -26.83
C SER A 607 31.81 11.98 -27.95
N GLY A 608 31.59 11.41 -29.15
CA GLY A 608 32.39 11.68 -30.36
C GLY A 608 31.87 12.83 -31.24
N ILE A 609 30.66 13.33 -31.00
CA ILE A 609 30.11 14.50 -31.72
C ILE A 609 30.42 15.74 -30.87
N LEU A 610 30.94 16.78 -31.54
CA LEU A 610 31.24 18.06 -30.91
C LEU A 610 29.96 18.58 -30.23
N LEU A 611 29.94 18.57 -28.89
CA LEU A 611 28.79 18.99 -28.11
C LEU A 611 28.42 20.42 -28.52
N ASP A 612 27.17 20.61 -28.94
CA ASP A 612 26.62 21.92 -29.28
C ASP A 612 26.61 22.78 -28.01
N ALA A 613 27.70 23.52 -27.81
CA ALA A 613 27.94 24.35 -26.64
C ALA A 613 26.95 25.52 -26.53
N THR A 614 26.09 25.74 -27.55
CA THR A 614 25.01 26.71 -27.49
C THR A 614 23.78 26.20 -26.73
N ARG A 615 23.65 24.87 -26.55
CA ARG A 615 22.51 24.24 -25.84
C ARG A 615 22.83 23.95 -24.39
N THR A 616 21.88 24.24 -23.50
CA THR A 616 21.96 23.83 -22.10
C THR A 616 21.95 22.29 -21.97
N TYR A 617 22.39 21.77 -20.82
CA TYR A 617 22.28 20.34 -20.52
C TYR A 617 20.84 19.82 -20.72
N ALA A 618 19.87 20.51 -20.13
CA ALA A 618 18.45 20.17 -20.22
C ALA A 618 17.92 20.20 -21.67
N GLU A 619 18.43 21.10 -22.52
CA GLU A 619 18.11 21.13 -23.96
C GLU A 619 18.69 19.95 -24.73
N ARG A 620 19.92 19.53 -24.43
CA ARG A 620 20.53 18.34 -25.04
C ARG A 620 19.73 17.10 -24.66
N GLU A 621 19.43 16.92 -23.38
CA GLU A 621 18.70 15.76 -22.86
C GLU A 621 17.25 15.69 -23.39
N ALA A 622 16.55 16.82 -23.47
CA ALA A 622 15.20 16.89 -24.06
C ALA A 622 15.16 16.75 -25.58
N SER A 623 16.25 17.09 -26.29
CA SER A 623 16.27 16.98 -27.77
C SER A 623 16.19 15.54 -28.30
N LYS A 624 16.26 14.54 -27.40
CA LYS A 624 16.05 13.12 -27.69
C LYS A 624 14.58 12.73 -27.85
N TYR A 625 13.64 13.61 -27.52
CA TYR A 625 12.20 13.37 -27.63
C TYR A 625 11.63 14.02 -28.91
N PRO A 626 10.52 13.51 -29.49
CA PRO A 626 10.01 13.98 -30.79
C PRO A 626 9.51 15.44 -30.71
N SER A 627 10.15 16.36 -31.42
CA SER A 627 9.85 17.80 -31.28
C SER A 627 8.45 18.24 -31.74
N ALA A 628 7.79 17.47 -32.60
CA ALA A 628 6.50 17.81 -33.19
C ALA A 628 5.27 17.29 -32.41
N SER A 629 5.47 16.35 -31.49
CA SER A 629 4.38 15.66 -30.77
C SER A 629 4.77 15.35 -29.32
N TRP A 630 5.42 16.30 -28.65
CA TRP A 630 5.87 16.17 -27.26
C TRP A 630 5.40 17.37 -26.41
N PRO A 631 4.65 17.14 -25.31
CA PRO A 631 4.12 15.84 -24.87
C PRO A 631 3.10 15.25 -25.86
N PHE A 632 2.81 13.96 -25.72
CA PHE A 632 1.73 13.31 -26.46
C PHE A 632 0.37 13.64 -25.83
N GLU A 633 -0.69 13.65 -26.65
CA GLU A 633 -2.06 13.98 -26.23
C GLU A 633 -3.01 12.78 -26.23
N SER A 634 -2.55 11.60 -26.67
CA SER A 634 -3.32 10.35 -26.67
C SER A 634 -2.50 9.19 -26.10
N MET A 635 -3.17 8.23 -25.47
CA MET A 635 -2.53 7.03 -24.94
C MET A 635 -2.07 6.09 -26.05
N SER A 636 -2.79 6.02 -27.18
CA SER A 636 -2.37 5.24 -28.34
C SER A 636 -1.02 5.73 -28.89
N GLU A 637 -0.86 7.04 -29.12
CA GLU A 637 0.43 7.56 -29.59
C GLU A 637 1.53 7.48 -28.54
N PHE A 638 1.21 7.71 -27.26
CA PHE A 638 2.16 7.54 -26.17
C PHE A 638 2.70 6.10 -26.13
N SER A 639 1.81 5.10 -26.07
CA SER A 639 2.19 3.69 -26.03
C SER A 639 2.95 3.24 -27.28
N VAL A 640 2.42 3.52 -28.48
CA VAL A 640 3.03 3.01 -29.73
C VAL A 640 4.26 3.82 -30.14
N ARG A 641 4.17 5.17 -30.18
CA ARG A 641 5.22 6.01 -30.79
C ARG A 641 6.34 6.40 -29.83
N LEU A 642 6.10 6.46 -28.51
CA LEU A 642 7.14 6.75 -27.53
C LEU A 642 7.71 5.48 -26.91
N LEU A 643 6.83 4.57 -26.47
CA LEU A 643 7.25 3.41 -25.67
C LEU A 643 7.68 2.21 -26.50
N ASP A 644 7.34 2.19 -27.80
CA ASP A 644 7.59 1.08 -28.74
C ASP A 644 6.79 -0.18 -28.38
N LEU A 645 5.56 0.02 -27.89
CA LEU A 645 4.56 -1.02 -27.69
C LEU A 645 3.80 -1.32 -28.99
N ASP A 646 3.22 -2.51 -29.09
CA ASP A 646 2.36 -2.87 -30.22
C ASP A 646 1.03 -2.08 -30.24
N ALA A 647 0.30 -2.22 -31.34
CA ALA A 647 -0.96 -1.53 -31.55
C ALA A 647 -2.08 -2.00 -30.61
N ASP A 648 -2.03 -3.24 -30.11
CA ASP A 648 -3.09 -3.80 -29.27
C ASP A 648 -2.97 -3.25 -27.84
N GLU A 649 -1.75 -3.14 -27.30
CA GLU A 649 -1.46 -2.38 -26.07
C GLU A 649 -1.85 -0.90 -26.25
N GLY A 650 -1.52 -0.29 -27.40
CA GLY A 650 -1.90 1.08 -27.71
C GLY A 650 -3.42 1.32 -27.72
N LEU A 651 -4.19 0.36 -28.23
CA LEU A 651 -5.65 0.39 -28.21
C LEU A 651 -6.20 0.14 -26.80
N TYR A 652 -5.70 -0.86 -26.07
CA TYR A 652 -6.13 -1.15 -24.70
C TYR A 652 -6.02 0.08 -23.79
N TRP A 653 -4.88 0.78 -23.84
CA TRP A 653 -4.67 1.98 -23.02
C TRP A 653 -5.49 3.18 -23.50
N GLN A 654 -5.77 3.30 -24.80
CA GLN A 654 -6.70 4.32 -25.29
C GLN A 654 -8.15 4.01 -24.84
N ASP A 655 -8.61 2.77 -24.91
CA ASP A 655 -9.95 2.38 -24.46
C ASP A 655 -10.14 2.59 -22.95
N ARG A 656 -9.09 2.37 -22.15
CA ARG A 656 -9.09 2.73 -20.72
C ARG A 656 -9.13 4.24 -20.52
N TYR A 657 -8.37 5.01 -21.29
CA TYR A 657 -8.41 6.47 -21.25
C TYR A 657 -9.82 6.99 -21.58
N GLU A 658 -10.43 6.54 -22.68
CA GLU A 658 -11.79 6.94 -23.07
C GLU A 658 -12.83 6.59 -22.00
N ARG A 659 -12.63 5.50 -21.26
CA ARG A 659 -13.52 5.06 -20.17
C ARG A 659 -13.48 5.95 -18.92
N TYR A 660 -12.33 6.50 -18.55
CA TYR A 660 -12.16 7.20 -17.26
C TYR A 660 -11.70 8.67 -17.37
N LYS A 661 -11.39 9.19 -18.58
CA LYS A 661 -10.97 10.60 -18.78
C LYS A 661 -11.95 11.63 -18.20
N ASP A 662 -13.25 11.32 -18.25
CA ASP A 662 -14.37 12.16 -17.82
C ASP A 662 -14.84 11.84 -16.39
N ASP A 663 -14.25 10.83 -15.74
CA ASP A 663 -14.55 10.43 -14.35
C ASP A 663 -13.86 11.33 -13.31
N ARG A 664 -13.44 12.53 -13.70
CA ARG A 664 -12.68 13.47 -12.85
C ARG A 664 -13.57 14.64 -12.42
N PRO A 665 -13.37 15.19 -11.21
CA PRO A 665 -13.94 16.49 -10.88
C PRO A 665 -13.49 17.54 -11.91
N SER A 666 -14.43 18.26 -12.52
CA SER A 666 -14.09 19.29 -13.49
C SER A 666 -13.37 20.45 -12.80
N LYS A 667 -12.26 20.92 -13.39
CA LYS A 667 -11.53 22.11 -12.89
C LYS A 667 -12.31 23.41 -13.08
N GLU A 668 -13.43 23.39 -13.82
CA GLU A 668 -14.23 24.57 -14.17
C GLU A 668 -14.93 25.21 -12.95
N GLY A 669 -15.02 24.51 -11.81
CA GLY A 669 -15.48 25.08 -10.53
C GLY A 669 -14.41 25.84 -9.75
N SER A 670 -13.11 25.68 -10.06
CA SER A 670 -12.03 26.42 -9.41
C SER A 670 -11.59 27.61 -10.25
N GLY A 671 -12.27 28.73 -10.09
CA GLY A 671 -11.90 30.01 -10.73
C GLY A 671 -10.60 30.59 -10.17
N ILE A 672 -9.48 30.15 -10.74
CA ILE A 672 -8.11 30.68 -10.54
C ILE A 672 -7.63 31.28 -11.87
#